data_AF-A0A2D5A893-F1
#
_entry.id   AF-A0A2D5A893-F1
#
_cell.length_a   1.000
_cell.length_b   1.000
_cell.length_c   1.000
_cell.angle_alpha   90.00
_cell.angle_beta   90.00
_cell.angle_gamma   90.00
#
_symmetry.space_group_name_H-M   'P 1'
#
loop_
_entity.id
_entity.type
_entity.pdbx_description
1 polymer ?
#
loop_
_entity_poly.entity_id
_entity_poly.type
_entity_poly.pdbx_seq_one_letter_code
_entity_poly.pdbx_strand_id
1 'polypeptide(L)'
;MRIATASFLATAILAGNSFAEDHRVTAAIDGFHPEVIRAAPGETVTWRYNQWNGGVLVVSGEPCTADGRFEFNLYGGPFGNYEGTWEIPADSAYGVVPYFNDALCKDGVTGVVRIIELHEVPSEYPTIQSALDAAAEYDVISIAPGTYHETDIRPGLPNIRIQGALDDEGLPAVFLGPEPGTVSAPSIITIDGVEGIELESIHFTGGRANSGGAIAVDSGSVAIRDCRFTDNTALTGGCLSAIDAAIVIEECTFDGNAADDGGCVYIDACDATVTGSRMTNNVAEVGGVMSSRAGTLIIDDCWFGANTASSLGGALLLDRSTTSVGDSMFCTNTPDDIAGDWIDEDGVAFRDDCPTYGYVNHFVNAANGVFSPQVLLVEPGDTVTWWVDVTSGEPCTPDGLFEFTDIAGPPTGPAARWQVPLDIPLGDIPYFNPNGCETGLTGVIRVIDIHKVPAEFTTIQEAIDTSNPGDLVSIAAGTYPETGLTVSVGDLLIEGELDSEGRPAVEVGPAPGTSVSSSIMTINGVDGVEIVGIHFTGGQAVSGGGIAIENGSAGITDCLFTDNESILGGGLSCFQGSVTAIDCTFRGNSSEAGGGAFFQKSAAILAGCLFEQNAAITSGGKGQGLGGGIAASVGTLTISDSVLRDNEAVSAGGIHLSGGSTSIGDTRVCGNTPDQIIGDWIDEGNAAVRESCSILHVPDDFATIESAFEVAQDGDTVYIAAGSYEAQGDESLVLEGVAVSVIGETNADGTPAVQIDGTIGCWARSTTPFVFENLNARTMLFYECMGQVTNCNIEFGSGNAGGLVLAHFIGTIRDCRVADCFGQFLPGGVYVTDQFDDPVIPQSQVEFIDCVVEDNGGSCPLPGCSGNAGVLIDGGVVDFTGSVVRNNNSGFGGLRFYGVQLSLTDTTVCGNSTSGQIIGAWTDNGGNTVTDECPADCPGDLNGDGAINGGDLGLLLAAWGGPGGDLNGDGVTDGGDLGLLLSYWGPCL
;
A
#
# COMPACT_ATOMS: atom_id res chain seq x y z
N MET A 1 5.57 3.95 -6.90
CA MET A 1 6.50 3.35 -5.92
C MET A 1 5.85 3.34 -4.53
N ARG A 2 5.24 2.20 -4.16
CA ARG A 2 4.91 1.87 -2.77
C ARG A 2 6.07 1.05 -2.24
N ILE A 3 6.65 1.40 -1.10
CA ILE A 3 7.41 0.46 -0.29
C ILE A 3 6.73 0.37 1.06
N ALA A 4 6.14 -0.80 1.28
CA ALA A 4 5.81 -1.31 2.59
C ALA A 4 7.09 -1.47 3.41
N THR A 5 7.10 -0.92 4.62
CA THR A 5 7.98 -1.42 5.69
C THR A 5 7.10 -1.97 6.79
N ALA A 6 6.79 -3.26 6.71
CA ALA A 6 6.50 -4.06 7.87
C ALA A 6 7.82 -4.65 8.36
N SER A 7 8.30 -4.23 9.53
CA SER A 7 8.02 -4.96 10.78
C SER A 7 9.12 -4.85 11.86
N PHE A 8 8.63 -4.90 13.10
CA PHE A 8 9.29 -5.21 14.37
C PHE A 8 10.11 -4.15 15.11
N LEU A 9 9.42 -3.46 16.03
CA LEU A 9 9.83 -3.48 17.43
C LEU A 9 8.62 -3.61 18.35
N ALA A 10 8.36 -4.86 18.76
CA ALA A 10 7.45 -5.18 19.84
C ALA A 10 8.04 -4.73 21.18
N THR A 11 7.66 -3.56 21.69
CA THR A 11 7.53 -3.31 23.14
C THR A 11 6.73 -2.02 23.42
N ALA A 12 5.40 -2.12 23.49
CA ALA A 12 4.55 -1.18 24.24
C ALA A 12 3.21 -1.86 24.58
N ILE A 13 3.27 -2.80 25.53
CA ILE A 13 2.09 -3.15 26.33
C ILE A 13 1.99 -2.11 27.44
N LEU A 14 0.76 -1.59 27.64
CA LEU A 14 0.28 -0.65 28.68
C LEU A 14 0.57 0.85 28.45
N ALA A 15 -0.41 1.56 27.88
CA ALA A 15 -1.25 2.54 28.62
C ALA A 15 -1.91 3.54 27.65
N GLY A 16 -3.24 3.61 27.69
CA GLY A 16 -4.03 4.75 27.22
C GLY A 16 -4.70 4.55 25.87
N ASN A 17 -5.81 3.80 25.84
CA ASN A 17 -6.88 4.13 24.91
C ASN A 17 -7.27 5.59 25.18
N SER A 18 -6.95 6.50 24.27
CA SER A 18 -7.53 7.84 24.29
C SER A 18 -8.98 7.71 23.81
N PHE A 19 -9.87 7.33 24.72
CA PHE A 19 -11.29 7.57 24.57
C PHE A 19 -11.49 9.09 24.68
N ALA A 20 -11.50 9.76 23.53
CA ALA A 20 -12.14 11.05 23.39
C ALA A 20 -13.23 10.87 22.33
N GLU A 21 -14.33 10.22 22.72
CA GLU A 21 -15.59 10.44 22.00
C GLU A 21 -15.99 11.89 22.33
N ASP A 22 -15.97 12.77 21.33
CA ASP A 22 -16.70 14.01 21.49
C ASP A 22 -18.21 13.65 21.49
N HIS A 23 -19.06 14.43 22.15
CA HIS A 23 -20.51 14.20 22.15
C HIS A 23 -21.20 15.43 21.55
N ARG A 24 -22.16 15.29 20.63
CA ARG A 24 -22.83 16.46 20.00
C ARG A 24 -24.31 16.55 20.33
N VAL A 25 -24.77 17.74 20.73
CA VAL A 25 -26.18 18.13 20.89
C VAL A 25 -26.53 19.20 19.89
N THR A 26 -27.63 19.05 19.16
CA THR A 26 -28.25 20.15 18.42
C THR A 26 -29.38 20.75 19.24
N ALA A 27 -29.32 22.06 19.50
CA ALA A 27 -30.40 22.82 20.13
C ALA A 27 -31.36 23.35 19.05
N ALA A 28 -32.64 23.00 19.16
CA ALA A 28 -33.73 23.43 18.27
C ALA A 28 -34.83 24.19 19.04
N ILE A 29 -35.90 24.63 18.35
CA ILE A 29 -37.01 25.37 18.98
C ILE A 29 -37.90 24.43 19.82
N ASP A 30 -37.90 23.15 19.48
CA ASP A 30 -38.74 22.08 20.04
C ASP A 30 -37.99 21.16 21.02
N GLY A 31 -36.65 21.22 21.10
CA GLY A 31 -35.89 20.43 22.06
C GLY A 31 -34.38 20.40 21.83
N PHE A 32 -33.74 19.43 22.50
CA PHE A 32 -32.33 19.07 22.33
C PHE A 32 -32.24 17.69 21.70
N HIS A 33 -31.33 17.52 20.73
CA HIS A 33 -31.16 16.28 20.00
C HIS A 33 -29.69 15.84 19.96
N PRO A 34 -29.32 14.70 20.57
CA PRO A 34 -30.15 13.87 21.44
C PRO A 34 -30.50 14.59 22.75
N GLU A 35 -31.61 14.22 23.37
CA GLU A 35 -32.06 14.79 24.65
C GLU A 35 -31.16 14.30 25.81
N VAL A 36 -30.60 13.09 25.70
CA VAL A 36 -29.72 12.48 26.69
C VAL A 36 -28.37 12.16 26.04
N ILE A 37 -27.28 12.60 26.67
CA ILE A 37 -25.91 12.24 26.34
C ILE A 37 -25.35 11.33 27.42
N ARG A 38 -24.60 10.30 27.05
CA ARG A 38 -23.79 9.50 27.97
C ARG A 38 -22.33 9.83 27.72
N ALA A 39 -21.63 10.32 28.73
CA ALA A 39 -20.24 10.72 28.58
C ALA A 39 -19.45 10.40 29.85
N ALA A 40 -18.21 9.96 29.71
CA ALA A 40 -17.32 9.65 30.81
C ALA A 40 -16.59 10.92 31.32
N PRO A 41 -16.09 10.93 32.57
CA PRO A 41 -15.19 11.99 33.03
C PRO A 41 -13.98 12.14 32.10
N GLY A 42 -13.70 13.37 31.65
CA GLY A 42 -12.65 13.70 30.69
C GLY A 42 -13.12 13.84 29.23
N GLU A 43 -14.35 13.44 28.90
CA GLU A 43 -14.93 13.62 27.56
C GLU A 43 -15.53 15.01 27.37
N THR A 44 -15.68 15.43 26.10
CA THR A 44 -16.19 16.76 25.74
C THR A 44 -17.57 16.67 25.11
N VAL A 45 -18.54 17.38 25.68
CA VAL A 45 -19.87 17.59 25.10
C VAL A 45 -19.91 18.91 24.34
N THR A 46 -20.42 18.90 23.11
CA THR A 46 -20.48 20.02 22.18
C THR A 46 -21.92 20.31 21.79
N TRP A 47 -22.40 21.52 22.00
CA TRP A 47 -23.72 21.95 21.58
C TRP A 47 -23.64 22.82 20.33
N ARG A 48 -24.47 22.53 19.32
CA ARG A 48 -24.64 23.30 18.10
C ARG A 48 -26.01 23.96 18.03
N TYR A 49 -26.09 25.11 17.37
CA TYR A 49 -27.37 25.79 17.08
C TYR A 49 -27.51 26.07 15.58
N ASN A 50 -28.46 25.40 14.92
CA ASN A 50 -28.59 25.39 13.46
C ASN A 50 -29.55 26.44 12.87
N GLN A 51 -29.87 27.53 13.59
CA GLN A 51 -30.80 28.56 13.07
C GLN A 51 -30.19 29.94 12.83
N TRP A 52 -30.70 30.60 11.77
CA TRP A 52 -30.18 31.85 11.22
C TRP A 52 -30.57 33.13 11.98
N ASN A 53 -31.35 33.04 13.07
CA ASN A 53 -31.80 34.22 13.81
C ASN A 53 -32.16 33.92 15.27
N GLY A 54 -31.41 34.53 16.20
CA GLY A 54 -31.58 34.38 17.66
C GLY A 54 -30.44 33.53 18.25
N GLY A 55 -29.79 34.02 19.30
CA GLY A 55 -28.82 33.22 20.05
C GLY A 55 -29.53 32.46 21.17
N VAL A 56 -28.98 31.31 21.56
CA VAL A 56 -29.48 30.46 22.63
C VAL A 56 -28.41 30.29 23.69
N LEU A 57 -28.75 30.57 24.94
CA LEU A 57 -27.90 30.30 26.10
C LEU A 57 -28.19 28.89 26.59
N VAL A 58 -27.17 28.02 26.62
CA VAL A 58 -27.29 26.68 27.23
C VAL A 58 -26.65 26.73 28.61
N VAL A 59 -27.38 26.27 29.62
CA VAL A 59 -27.01 26.34 31.03
C VAL A 59 -27.26 25.00 31.70
N SER A 60 -26.31 24.53 32.51
CA SER A 60 -26.52 23.36 33.35
C SER A 60 -27.44 23.69 34.55
N GLY A 61 -28.30 22.74 34.89
CA GLY A 61 -29.25 22.82 36.00
C GLY A 61 -30.66 22.37 35.61
N GLU A 62 -31.55 22.37 36.61
CA GLU A 62 -32.98 22.13 36.41
C GLU A 62 -33.60 23.28 35.60
N PRO A 63 -34.71 23.06 34.87
CA PRO A 63 -35.26 24.10 34.02
C PRO A 63 -35.51 25.40 34.82
N CYS A 64 -34.99 26.51 34.31
CA CYS A 64 -34.97 27.84 34.94
C CYS A 64 -34.09 28.00 36.21
N THR A 65 -33.28 27.02 36.59
CA THR A 65 -32.44 27.06 37.80
C THR A 65 -31.02 26.56 37.51
N ALA A 66 -30.12 27.49 37.20
CA ALA A 66 -28.71 27.18 36.94
C ALA A 66 -28.02 26.56 38.17
N ASP A 67 -27.28 25.46 37.96
CA ASP A 67 -26.44 24.84 38.99
C ASP A 67 -24.95 25.22 38.86
N GLY A 68 -24.56 25.84 37.74
CA GLY A 68 -23.26 26.46 37.52
C GLY A 68 -22.13 25.52 37.09
N ARG A 69 -22.44 24.29 36.63
CA ARG A 69 -21.43 23.37 36.06
C ARG A 69 -20.91 23.84 34.71
N PHE A 70 -21.77 24.34 33.83
CA PHE A 70 -21.38 24.99 32.58
C PHE A 70 -22.43 26.01 32.10
N GLU A 71 -21.96 26.99 31.31
CA GLU A 71 -22.78 28.01 30.67
C GLU A 71 -22.06 28.53 29.43
N PHE A 72 -22.71 28.52 28.26
CA PHE A 72 -22.17 29.14 27.04
C PHE A 72 -23.28 29.65 26.11
N ASN A 73 -22.98 30.73 25.38
CA ASN A 73 -23.89 31.32 24.40
C ASN A 73 -23.62 30.77 23.00
N LEU A 74 -24.65 30.23 22.36
CA LEU A 74 -24.65 29.87 20.94
C LEU A 74 -25.21 31.07 20.15
N TYR A 75 -24.39 31.80 19.39
CA TYR A 75 -24.81 33.03 18.68
C TYR A 75 -24.98 32.81 17.18
N GLY A 76 -26.19 33.03 16.65
CA GLY A 76 -26.44 33.15 15.21
C GLY A 76 -26.08 34.55 14.69
N GLY A 77 -24.91 34.69 14.05
CA GLY A 77 -24.47 35.89 13.34
C GLY A 77 -23.40 35.57 12.30
N PRO A 78 -23.14 36.43 11.30
CA PRO A 78 -22.35 36.10 10.11
C PRO A 78 -20.86 35.76 10.36
N PHE A 79 -20.38 35.85 11.61
CA PHE A 79 -18.98 35.59 11.99
C PHE A 79 -18.82 35.01 13.43
N GLY A 80 -19.82 34.33 14.01
CA GLY A 80 -19.77 33.84 15.39
C GLY A 80 -19.93 32.32 15.54
N ASN A 81 -19.20 31.72 16.49
CA ASN A 81 -19.17 30.28 16.76
C ASN A 81 -20.59 29.73 17.02
N TYR A 82 -20.99 28.75 16.21
CA TYR A 82 -22.25 28.01 16.35
C TYR A 82 -22.17 26.94 17.44
N GLU A 83 -21.04 26.86 18.16
CA GLU A 83 -20.69 25.76 19.03
C GLU A 83 -20.28 26.25 20.43
N GLY A 84 -20.72 25.52 21.44
CA GLY A 84 -20.22 25.64 22.81
C GLY A 84 -19.86 24.27 23.34
N THR A 85 -18.76 24.16 24.08
CA THR A 85 -18.25 22.89 24.58
C THR A 85 -18.16 22.87 26.10
N TRP A 86 -18.36 21.69 26.68
CA TRP A 86 -18.13 21.38 28.07
C TRP A 86 -17.29 20.11 28.16
N GLU A 87 -16.03 20.25 28.55
CA GLU A 87 -15.18 19.14 28.98
C GLU A 87 -15.62 18.73 30.38
N ILE A 88 -16.06 17.48 30.53
CA ILE A 88 -16.51 16.93 31.80
C ILE A 88 -15.29 16.79 32.71
N PRO A 89 -15.25 17.47 33.88
CA PRO A 89 -14.09 17.38 34.77
C PRO A 89 -13.79 15.93 35.14
N ALA A 90 -12.51 15.55 35.10
CA ALA A 90 -12.04 14.19 35.38
C ALA A 90 -12.41 13.68 36.80
N ASP A 91 -12.77 14.58 37.72
CA ASP A 91 -13.22 14.27 39.09
C ASP A 91 -14.75 14.38 39.27
N SER A 92 -15.51 14.47 38.18
CA SER A 92 -16.97 14.55 38.23
C SER A 92 -17.57 13.29 38.83
N ALA A 93 -18.53 13.46 39.74
CA ALA A 93 -19.31 12.35 40.25
C ALA A 93 -20.25 11.80 39.16
N TYR A 94 -20.32 10.48 39.06
CA TYR A 94 -21.28 9.78 38.19
C TYR A 94 -22.72 10.18 38.50
N GLY A 95 -23.55 10.31 37.46
CA GLY A 95 -24.94 10.71 37.57
C GLY A 95 -25.40 11.75 36.55
N VAL A 96 -26.56 12.32 36.79
CA VAL A 96 -27.28 13.17 35.83
C VAL A 96 -26.90 14.65 36.01
N VAL A 97 -26.58 15.30 34.89
CA VAL A 97 -26.41 16.75 34.76
C VAL A 97 -27.48 17.28 33.80
N PRO A 98 -28.63 17.72 34.33
CA PRO A 98 -29.63 18.38 33.51
C PRO A 98 -29.06 19.68 32.94
N TYR A 99 -29.55 20.08 31.77
CA TYR A 99 -29.26 21.38 31.19
C TYR A 99 -30.48 21.89 30.43
N PHE A 100 -30.58 23.20 30.30
CA PHE A 100 -31.71 23.86 29.63
C PHE A 100 -31.21 25.02 28.79
N ASN A 101 -32.12 25.60 28.01
CA ASN A 101 -31.90 26.90 27.42
C ASN A 101 -32.97 27.92 27.82
N ASP A 102 -32.63 29.21 27.70
CA ASP A 102 -33.50 30.32 28.13
C ASP A 102 -34.86 30.37 27.39
N ALA A 103 -34.94 29.82 26.17
CA ALA A 103 -36.16 29.82 25.37
C ALA A 103 -37.14 28.70 25.81
N LEU A 104 -36.61 27.51 26.08
CA LEU A 104 -37.31 26.28 26.45
C LEU A 104 -37.67 26.20 27.95
N CYS A 105 -37.08 27.08 28.76
CA CYS A 105 -37.37 27.26 30.18
C CYS A 105 -38.86 27.31 30.54
N LYS A 106 -39.71 27.88 29.67
CA LYS A 106 -41.15 28.06 29.95
C LYS A 106 -41.98 26.79 29.73
N ASP A 107 -41.45 25.86 28.95
CA ASP A 107 -42.15 24.64 28.53
C ASP A 107 -41.62 23.39 29.25
N GLY A 108 -40.63 23.55 30.15
CA GLY A 108 -40.09 22.48 30.98
C GLY A 108 -39.20 21.49 30.23
N VAL A 109 -38.75 21.84 29.02
CA VAL A 109 -37.89 20.99 28.19
C VAL A 109 -36.43 21.16 28.61
N THR A 110 -35.77 20.04 28.92
CA THR A 110 -34.37 19.97 29.36
C THR A 110 -33.65 18.85 28.65
N GLY A 111 -32.38 19.04 28.34
CA GLY A 111 -31.49 17.92 28.00
C GLY A 111 -30.76 17.42 29.25
N VAL A 112 -30.11 16.27 29.13
CA VAL A 112 -29.37 15.62 30.21
C VAL A 112 -28.02 15.12 29.72
N VAL A 113 -26.94 15.45 30.41
CA VAL A 113 -25.66 14.73 30.30
C VAL A 113 -25.57 13.75 31.46
N ARG A 114 -25.51 12.45 31.18
CA ARG A 114 -25.25 11.38 32.15
C ARG A 114 -23.76 11.10 32.17
N ILE A 115 -23.15 11.39 33.31
CA ILE A 115 -21.77 11.03 33.58
C ILE A 115 -21.74 9.56 33.97
N ILE A 116 -21.23 8.71 33.08
CA ILE A 116 -21.26 7.23 33.19
C ILE A 116 -19.88 6.67 33.55
N GLU A 117 -19.85 5.45 34.09
CA GLU A 117 -18.64 4.66 34.28
C GLU A 117 -18.47 3.67 33.11
N LEU A 118 -17.22 3.53 32.63
CA LEU A 118 -16.83 2.56 31.60
C LEU A 118 -16.15 1.38 32.28
N HIS A 119 -16.70 0.18 32.13
CA HIS A 119 -16.13 -1.04 32.69
C HIS A 119 -15.49 -1.89 31.60
N GLU A 120 -14.17 -2.09 31.67
CA GLU A 120 -13.43 -2.79 30.61
C GLU A 120 -13.25 -4.30 30.88
N VAL A 121 -13.54 -5.13 29.87
CA VAL A 121 -13.37 -6.58 29.89
C VAL A 121 -12.34 -6.98 28.82
N PRO A 122 -11.26 -7.74 29.13
CA PRO A 122 -10.97 -8.36 30.41
C PRO A 122 -9.99 -7.56 31.30
N SER A 123 -9.59 -6.35 30.89
CA SER A 123 -8.49 -5.59 31.53
C SER A 123 -8.81 -5.20 32.99
N GLU A 124 -10.05 -4.79 33.27
CA GLU A 124 -10.51 -4.43 34.60
C GLU A 124 -11.29 -5.57 35.25
N TYR A 125 -12.23 -6.17 34.51
CA TYR A 125 -13.08 -7.27 34.97
C TYR A 125 -12.79 -8.54 34.18
N PRO A 126 -12.55 -9.69 34.83
CA PRO A 126 -12.19 -10.92 34.11
C PRO A 126 -13.33 -11.52 33.27
N THR A 127 -14.58 -11.14 33.54
CA THR A 127 -15.77 -11.64 32.85
C THR A 127 -16.81 -10.54 32.67
N ILE A 128 -17.66 -10.67 31.64
CA ILE A 128 -18.75 -9.73 31.33
C ILE A 128 -19.72 -9.66 32.53
N GLN A 129 -20.07 -10.81 33.11
CA GLN A 129 -20.96 -10.81 34.29
C GLN A 129 -20.35 -10.05 35.48
N SER A 130 -19.04 -10.16 35.71
CA SER A 130 -18.40 -9.46 36.84
C SER A 130 -18.35 -7.94 36.65
N ALA A 131 -18.31 -7.47 35.39
CA ALA A 131 -18.45 -6.06 35.05
C ALA A 131 -19.90 -5.59 35.29
N LEU A 132 -20.89 -6.37 34.85
CA LEU A 132 -22.31 -6.09 35.11
C LEU A 132 -22.66 -6.07 36.60
N ASP A 133 -22.03 -6.93 37.41
CA ASP A 133 -22.22 -6.96 38.86
C ASP A 133 -21.66 -5.71 39.56
N ALA A 134 -20.69 -5.03 38.94
CA ALA A 134 -20.08 -3.80 39.44
C ALA A 134 -20.77 -2.54 38.91
N ALA A 135 -21.45 -2.64 37.77
CA ALA A 135 -22.08 -1.53 37.08
C ALA A 135 -23.26 -0.90 37.84
N ALA A 136 -23.50 0.37 37.56
CA ALA A 136 -24.69 1.12 37.88
C ALA A 136 -25.56 1.35 36.63
N GLU A 137 -26.79 1.79 36.83
CA GLU A 137 -27.71 2.15 35.75
C GLU A 137 -27.07 3.17 34.79
N TYR A 138 -27.19 2.96 33.47
CA TYR A 138 -26.57 3.76 32.40
C TYR A 138 -25.09 3.50 32.09
N ASP A 139 -24.40 2.65 32.84
CA ASP A 139 -23.00 2.34 32.58
C ASP A 139 -22.81 1.50 31.31
N VAL A 140 -21.57 1.53 30.81
CA VAL A 140 -21.15 0.83 29.59
C VAL A 140 -20.17 -0.27 29.94
N ILE A 141 -20.45 -1.49 29.49
CA ILE A 141 -19.51 -2.61 29.52
C ILE A 141 -18.80 -2.67 28.17
N SER A 142 -17.50 -2.36 28.15
CA SER A 142 -16.68 -2.39 26.93
C SER A 142 -15.85 -3.67 26.85
N ILE A 143 -16.02 -4.43 25.78
CA ILE A 143 -15.40 -5.75 25.60
C ILE A 143 -14.31 -5.65 24.53
N ALA A 144 -13.06 -5.93 24.91
CA ALA A 144 -11.93 -5.94 24.01
C ALA A 144 -12.00 -7.12 23.00
N PRO A 145 -11.32 -7.04 21.84
CA PRO A 145 -11.31 -8.12 20.85
C PRO A 145 -10.91 -9.47 21.43
N GLY A 146 -11.60 -10.53 21.04
CA GLY A 146 -11.29 -11.90 21.49
C GLY A 146 -12.49 -12.82 21.58
N THR A 147 -12.23 -14.06 22.00
CA THR A 147 -13.24 -15.09 22.22
C THR A 147 -13.55 -15.25 23.70
N TYR A 148 -14.83 -15.10 24.06
CA TYR A 148 -15.33 -15.15 25.42
C TYR A 148 -16.27 -16.35 25.59
N HIS A 149 -15.90 -17.25 26.50
CA HIS A 149 -16.67 -18.44 26.82
C HIS A 149 -17.56 -18.23 28.05
N GLU A 150 -18.62 -17.44 27.89
CA GLU A 150 -19.57 -17.10 28.94
C GLU A 150 -21.01 -17.43 28.50
N THR A 151 -21.83 -17.85 29.47
CA THR A 151 -23.27 -18.09 29.28
C THR A 151 -24.02 -17.67 30.55
N ASP A 152 -25.34 -17.48 30.44
CA ASP A 152 -26.19 -16.97 31.53
C ASP A 152 -25.78 -15.57 32.02
N ILE A 153 -25.30 -14.72 31.11
CA ILE A 153 -25.01 -13.31 31.40
C ILE A 153 -26.35 -12.60 31.65
N ARG A 154 -26.48 -11.95 32.80
CA ARG A 154 -27.73 -11.35 33.29
C ARG A 154 -27.51 -9.87 33.63
N PRO A 155 -27.89 -8.95 32.73
CA PRO A 155 -27.99 -7.54 33.05
C PRO A 155 -29.06 -7.34 34.13
N GLY A 156 -28.64 -7.07 35.36
CA GLY A 156 -29.55 -6.94 36.51
C GLY A 156 -30.13 -5.54 36.71
N LEU A 157 -29.65 -4.56 35.95
CA LEU A 157 -30.03 -3.15 36.04
C LEU A 157 -30.56 -2.66 34.69
N PRO A 158 -31.50 -1.69 34.68
CA PRO A 158 -31.98 -1.10 33.44
C PRO A 158 -30.92 -0.21 32.79
N ASN A 159 -31.14 0.12 31.51
CA ASN A 159 -30.36 1.10 30.76
C ASN A 159 -28.86 0.79 30.63
N ILE A 160 -28.45 -0.48 30.63
CA ILE A 160 -27.05 -0.89 30.46
C ILE A 160 -26.71 -1.08 28.98
N ARG A 161 -25.55 -0.58 28.54
CA ARG A 161 -24.98 -0.88 27.21
C ARG A 161 -23.83 -1.87 27.34
N ILE A 162 -23.85 -2.91 26.51
CA ILE A 162 -22.76 -3.89 26.37
C ILE A 162 -22.24 -3.77 24.94
N GLN A 163 -20.99 -3.33 24.81
CA GLN A 163 -20.37 -2.94 23.55
C GLN A 163 -19.11 -3.76 23.27
N GLY A 164 -19.06 -4.42 22.12
CA GLY A 164 -17.87 -5.10 21.63
C GLY A 164 -16.96 -4.21 20.79
N ALA A 165 -15.69 -4.60 20.70
CA ALA A 165 -14.73 -3.97 19.80
C ALA A 165 -14.90 -4.46 18.35
N LEU A 166 -14.51 -3.60 17.41
CA LEU A 166 -14.48 -3.90 15.97
C LEU A 166 -13.07 -4.30 15.51
N ASP A 167 -12.97 -5.00 14.37
CA ASP A 167 -11.71 -5.26 13.66
C ASP A 167 -11.34 -4.13 12.68
N ASP A 168 -10.25 -4.31 11.93
CA ASP A 168 -9.73 -3.31 10.99
C ASP A 168 -10.70 -3.07 9.81
N GLU A 169 -11.60 -4.03 9.56
CA GLU A 169 -12.66 -3.99 8.56
C GLU A 169 -13.99 -3.44 9.10
N GLY A 170 -14.05 -3.10 10.39
CA GLY A 170 -15.25 -2.56 11.04
C GLY A 170 -16.31 -3.61 11.38
N LEU A 171 -15.95 -4.90 11.48
CA LEU A 171 -16.83 -5.99 11.89
C LEU A 171 -16.65 -6.34 13.38
N PRO A 172 -17.67 -6.95 14.04
CA PRO A 172 -17.55 -7.40 15.42
C PRO A 172 -16.37 -8.35 15.68
N ALA A 173 -15.39 -7.91 16.49
CA ALA A 173 -14.19 -8.69 16.85
C ALA A 173 -14.35 -9.46 18.18
N VAL A 174 -15.54 -9.39 18.79
CA VAL A 174 -15.87 -10.06 20.06
C VAL A 174 -16.74 -11.29 19.77
N PHE A 175 -16.17 -12.48 19.93
CA PHE A 175 -16.85 -13.76 19.74
C PHE A 175 -17.35 -14.27 21.09
N LEU A 176 -18.66 -14.20 21.34
CA LEU A 176 -19.28 -14.59 22.59
C LEU A 176 -20.13 -15.85 22.41
N GLY A 177 -19.84 -16.88 23.20
CA GLY A 177 -20.50 -18.18 23.08
C GLY A 177 -20.17 -19.16 24.20
N PRO A 178 -20.77 -20.36 24.23
CA PRO A 178 -20.39 -21.40 25.17
C PRO A 178 -19.01 -22.00 24.85
N GLU A 179 -18.47 -22.83 25.75
CA GLU A 179 -17.31 -23.65 25.40
C GLU A 179 -17.64 -24.63 24.25
N PRO A 180 -16.72 -24.82 23.27
CA PRO A 180 -16.94 -25.74 22.17
C PRO A 180 -17.30 -27.16 22.63
N GLY A 181 -18.35 -27.73 22.02
CA GLY A 181 -18.84 -29.06 22.36
C GLY A 181 -19.85 -29.11 23.51
N THR A 182 -20.26 -27.96 24.06
CA THR A 182 -21.38 -27.87 25.00
C THR A 182 -22.68 -28.32 24.32
N VAL A 183 -23.35 -29.32 24.90
CA VAL A 183 -24.55 -29.95 24.28
C VAL A 183 -25.87 -29.35 24.75
N SER A 184 -25.88 -28.59 25.85
CA SER A 184 -27.02 -27.84 26.37
C SER A 184 -26.54 -26.84 27.43
N ALA A 185 -26.89 -25.57 27.26
CA ALA A 185 -26.59 -24.48 28.17
C ALA A 185 -27.83 -23.56 28.32
N PRO A 186 -27.88 -22.69 29.35
CA PRO A 186 -28.72 -21.49 29.26
C PRO A 186 -28.30 -20.63 28.06
N SER A 187 -29.16 -19.69 27.67
CA SER A 187 -28.84 -18.66 26.68
C SER A 187 -27.57 -17.91 27.07
N ILE A 188 -26.84 -17.40 26.09
CA ILE A 188 -25.63 -16.61 26.34
C ILE A 188 -25.98 -15.41 27.22
N ILE A 189 -27.01 -14.65 26.83
CA ILE A 189 -27.57 -13.53 27.59
C ILE A 189 -29.03 -13.83 27.97
N THR A 190 -29.39 -13.59 29.22
CA THR A 190 -30.78 -13.67 29.71
C THR A 190 -31.19 -12.33 30.30
N ILE A 191 -32.22 -11.73 29.72
CA ILE A 191 -32.86 -10.48 30.15
C ILE A 191 -34.21 -10.84 30.76
N ASP A 192 -34.44 -10.43 32.02
CA ASP A 192 -35.64 -10.78 32.77
C ASP A 192 -36.14 -9.53 33.53
N GLY A 193 -37.19 -8.90 33.00
CA GLY A 193 -37.89 -7.80 33.64
C GLY A 193 -37.09 -6.48 33.75
N VAL A 194 -36.08 -6.28 32.92
CA VAL A 194 -35.29 -5.03 32.85
C VAL A 194 -35.46 -4.34 31.50
N GLU A 195 -35.49 -3.01 31.50
CA GLU A 195 -35.70 -2.17 30.32
C GLU A 195 -34.43 -1.42 29.94
N GLY A 196 -34.28 -1.12 28.65
CA GLY A 196 -33.21 -0.26 28.12
C GLY A 196 -31.87 -0.96 27.93
N ILE A 197 -31.85 -2.29 27.79
CA ILE A 197 -30.60 -3.00 27.51
C ILE A 197 -30.19 -2.74 26.06
N GLU A 198 -28.93 -2.37 25.85
CA GLU A 198 -28.34 -2.15 24.52
C GLU A 198 -27.19 -3.13 24.32
N LEU A 199 -27.22 -3.87 23.20
CA LEU A 199 -26.17 -4.80 22.78
C LEU A 199 -25.62 -4.32 21.45
N GLU A 200 -24.30 -4.17 21.34
CA GLU A 200 -23.69 -3.55 20.18
C GLU A 200 -22.35 -4.18 19.78
N SER A 201 -22.15 -4.41 18.49
CA SER A 201 -20.87 -4.88 17.93
C SER A 201 -20.35 -6.18 18.55
N ILE A 202 -21.25 -7.15 18.77
CA ILE A 202 -20.93 -8.48 19.33
C ILE A 202 -21.28 -9.58 18.34
N HIS A 203 -20.38 -10.55 18.18
CA HIS A 203 -20.63 -11.80 17.46
C HIS A 203 -21.05 -12.91 18.44
N PHE A 204 -22.34 -13.20 18.51
CA PHE A 204 -22.91 -14.34 19.23
C PHE A 204 -22.80 -15.63 18.41
N THR A 205 -22.10 -16.63 18.94
CA THR A 205 -21.86 -17.87 18.19
C THR A 205 -21.98 -19.15 19.01
N GLY A 206 -22.52 -20.20 18.37
CA GLY A 206 -22.57 -21.55 18.94
C GLY A 206 -23.48 -21.72 20.15
N GLY A 207 -24.33 -20.74 20.44
CA GLY A 207 -25.30 -20.77 21.54
C GLY A 207 -26.27 -21.94 21.40
N ARG A 208 -26.53 -22.66 22.50
CA ARG A 208 -27.39 -23.86 22.48
C ARG A 208 -28.32 -23.95 23.69
N ALA A 209 -29.52 -23.40 23.54
CA ALA A 209 -30.50 -23.26 24.62
C ALA A 209 -31.87 -23.85 24.26
N ASN A 210 -32.84 -23.78 25.18
CA ASN A 210 -34.24 -24.11 24.86
C ASN A 210 -34.95 -22.90 24.23
N SER A 211 -34.67 -21.69 24.69
CA SER A 211 -35.26 -20.45 24.20
C SER A 211 -34.13 -19.47 23.98
N GLY A 212 -33.96 -18.96 22.75
CA GLY A 212 -32.93 -17.98 22.43
C GLY A 212 -31.53 -18.58 22.60
N GLY A 213 -30.97 -19.19 21.56
CA GLY A 213 -29.63 -19.81 21.66
C GLY A 213 -28.56 -18.81 22.12
N ALA A 214 -28.68 -17.56 21.65
CA ALA A 214 -27.86 -16.45 22.11
C ALA A 214 -28.57 -15.62 23.20
N ILE A 215 -29.77 -15.08 22.92
CA ILE A 215 -30.44 -14.10 23.77
C ILE A 215 -31.85 -14.58 24.12
N ALA A 216 -32.16 -14.63 25.41
CA ALA A 216 -33.52 -14.84 25.90
C ALA A 216 -34.03 -13.59 26.63
N VAL A 217 -35.24 -13.14 26.31
CA VAL A 217 -35.91 -11.99 26.94
C VAL A 217 -37.26 -12.44 27.51
N ASP A 218 -37.35 -12.50 28.84
CA ASP A 218 -38.57 -12.82 29.58
C ASP A 218 -39.11 -11.53 30.19
N SER A 219 -39.82 -10.73 29.37
CA SER A 219 -40.23 -9.34 29.62
C SER A 219 -39.09 -8.30 29.71
N GLY A 220 -39.39 -7.05 29.34
CA GLY A 220 -38.44 -5.93 29.35
C GLY A 220 -38.21 -5.33 27.97
N SER A 221 -37.04 -4.72 27.76
CA SER A 221 -36.66 -4.21 26.43
C SER A 221 -35.17 -4.36 26.11
N VAL A 222 -34.89 -4.68 24.86
CA VAL A 222 -33.52 -4.78 24.33
C VAL A 222 -33.42 -4.16 22.93
N ALA A 223 -32.36 -3.37 22.72
CA ALA A 223 -31.94 -2.92 21.41
C ALA A 223 -30.63 -3.63 21.04
N ILE A 224 -30.59 -4.20 19.83
CA ILE A 224 -29.48 -4.97 19.30
C ILE A 224 -29.01 -4.27 18.03
N ARG A 225 -27.75 -3.84 17.99
CA ARG A 225 -27.19 -3.04 16.91
C ARG A 225 -25.88 -3.62 16.42
N ASP A 226 -25.66 -3.65 15.11
CA ASP A 226 -24.36 -4.04 14.54
C ASP A 226 -23.85 -5.40 15.09
N CYS A 227 -24.77 -6.33 15.36
CA CYS A 227 -24.43 -7.62 15.96
C CYS A 227 -24.50 -8.74 14.94
N ARG A 228 -23.69 -9.77 15.14
CA ARG A 228 -23.67 -10.98 14.32
C ARG A 228 -24.11 -12.20 15.12
N PHE A 229 -24.96 -13.03 14.52
CA PHE A 229 -25.43 -14.29 15.10
C PHE A 229 -25.13 -15.43 14.15
N THR A 230 -24.24 -16.36 14.54
CA THR A 230 -23.95 -17.55 13.73
C THR A 230 -24.01 -18.86 14.50
N ASP A 231 -24.49 -19.90 13.84
CA ASP A 231 -24.51 -21.27 14.36
C ASP A 231 -25.21 -21.42 15.72
N ASN A 232 -26.16 -20.54 16.05
CA ASN A 232 -26.93 -20.64 17.28
C ASN A 232 -28.13 -21.56 17.08
N THR A 233 -28.40 -22.42 18.05
CA THR A 233 -29.46 -23.42 18.00
C THR A 233 -30.38 -23.37 19.23
N ALA A 234 -31.70 -23.36 19.04
CA ALA A 234 -32.66 -23.46 20.14
C ALA A 234 -33.91 -24.28 19.80
N LEU A 235 -34.87 -24.40 20.73
CA LEU A 235 -36.22 -24.87 20.37
C LEU A 235 -37.05 -23.71 19.81
N THR A 236 -36.99 -22.54 20.46
CA THR A 236 -37.63 -21.30 20.01
C THR A 236 -36.57 -20.22 19.83
N GLY A 237 -36.45 -19.66 18.62
CA GLY A 237 -35.50 -18.58 18.33
C GLY A 237 -34.05 -19.04 18.43
N GLY A 238 -33.46 -19.49 17.33
CA GLY A 238 -32.07 -19.97 17.32
C GLY A 238 -31.09 -18.95 17.88
N CYS A 239 -31.33 -17.66 17.59
CA CYS A 239 -30.59 -16.51 18.10
C CYS A 239 -31.31 -15.88 19.30
N LEU A 240 -32.53 -15.40 19.09
CA LEU A 240 -33.29 -14.54 20.00
C LEU A 240 -34.66 -15.15 20.27
N SER A 241 -35.04 -15.26 21.54
CA SER A 241 -36.41 -15.57 21.94
C SER A 241 -36.91 -14.53 22.93
N ALA A 242 -38.03 -13.86 22.61
CA ALA A 242 -38.61 -12.83 23.45
C ALA A 242 -40.11 -13.05 23.70
N ILE A 243 -40.57 -12.73 24.91
CA ILE A 243 -41.97 -12.79 25.33
C ILE A 243 -42.33 -11.50 26.09
N ASP A 244 -43.48 -10.90 25.77
CA ASP A 244 -44.00 -9.69 26.43
C ASP A 244 -42.94 -8.56 26.55
N ALA A 245 -42.21 -8.29 25.46
CA ALA A 245 -41.04 -7.40 25.43
C ALA A 245 -41.06 -6.40 24.26
N ALA A 246 -40.28 -5.33 24.38
CA ALA A 246 -40.00 -4.40 23.29
C ALA A 246 -38.60 -4.63 22.71
N ILE A 247 -38.52 -4.89 21.41
CA ILE A 247 -37.28 -5.33 20.74
C ILE A 247 -36.96 -4.39 19.58
N VAL A 248 -35.71 -3.95 19.51
CA VAL A 248 -35.18 -3.20 18.35
C VAL A 248 -33.96 -3.94 17.82
N ILE A 249 -33.94 -4.22 16.52
CA ILE A 249 -32.83 -4.87 15.82
C ILE A 249 -32.45 -3.98 14.64
N GLU A 250 -31.20 -3.54 14.59
CA GLU A 250 -30.71 -2.60 13.58
C GLU A 250 -29.34 -3.09 13.09
N GLU A 251 -29.11 -3.09 11.78
CA GLU A 251 -27.79 -3.40 11.19
C GLU A 251 -27.22 -4.76 11.62
N CYS A 252 -28.07 -5.78 11.81
CA CYS A 252 -27.63 -7.07 12.34
C CYS A 252 -27.54 -8.14 11.24
N THR A 253 -26.61 -9.07 11.40
CA THR A 253 -26.48 -10.24 10.52
C THR A 253 -26.82 -11.54 11.26
N PHE A 254 -27.70 -12.34 10.66
CA PHE A 254 -28.17 -13.61 11.19
C PHE A 254 -27.92 -14.73 10.17
N ASP A 255 -26.87 -15.53 10.37
CA ASP A 255 -26.44 -16.54 9.40
C ASP A 255 -26.33 -17.95 10.00
N GLY A 256 -26.97 -18.93 9.36
CA GLY A 256 -26.80 -20.34 9.72
C GLY A 256 -27.38 -20.74 11.09
N ASN A 257 -28.39 -20.03 11.59
CA ASN A 257 -29.02 -20.35 12.88
C ASN A 257 -30.18 -21.34 12.72
N ALA A 258 -30.49 -22.10 13.77
CA ALA A 258 -31.50 -23.15 13.73
C ALA A 258 -32.44 -23.18 14.94
N ALA A 259 -33.73 -23.43 14.70
CA ALA A 259 -34.71 -23.71 15.76
C ALA A 259 -35.88 -24.58 15.29
N ASP A 260 -36.83 -24.90 16.17
CA ASP A 260 -38.11 -25.48 15.74
C ASP A 260 -39.06 -24.34 15.28
N ASP A 261 -39.23 -23.30 16.11
CA ASP A 261 -40.00 -22.10 15.78
C ASP A 261 -39.07 -20.88 15.64
N GLY A 262 -39.02 -20.26 14.45
CA GLY A 262 -38.19 -19.08 14.21
C GLY A 262 -36.71 -19.44 14.19
N GLY A 263 -36.16 -19.81 13.02
CA GLY A 263 -34.80 -20.37 12.89
C GLY A 263 -33.72 -19.50 13.52
N CYS A 264 -33.98 -18.19 13.62
CA CYS A 264 -33.20 -17.25 14.41
C CYS A 264 -34.03 -16.48 15.45
N VAL A 265 -35.17 -15.89 15.09
CA VAL A 265 -35.94 -15.00 15.98
C VAL A 265 -37.32 -15.57 16.29
N TYR A 266 -37.64 -15.69 17.58
CA TYR A 266 -39.00 -15.99 18.05
C TYR A 266 -39.50 -14.88 18.95
N ILE A 267 -40.66 -14.31 18.63
CA ILE A 267 -41.31 -13.28 19.46
C ILE A 267 -42.77 -13.64 19.74
N ASP A 268 -43.21 -13.48 20.99
CA ASP A 268 -44.61 -13.67 21.41
C ASP A 268 -45.10 -12.47 22.21
N ALA A 269 -46.20 -11.86 21.79
CA ALA A 269 -46.79 -10.66 22.39
C ALA A 269 -45.79 -9.49 22.56
N CYS A 270 -44.88 -9.32 21.59
CA CYS A 270 -43.85 -8.29 21.60
C CYS A 270 -44.16 -7.15 20.63
N ASP A 271 -43.58 -5.97 20.89
CA ASP A 271 -43.47 -4.88 19.93
C ASP A 271 -42.04 -4.86 19.39
N ALA A 272 -41.86 -5.24 18.12
CA ALA A 272 -40.54 -5.44 17.52
C ALA A 272 -40.35 -4.58 16.26
N THR A 273 -39.17 -3.99 16.12
CA THR A 273 -38.70 -3.31 14.90
C THR A 273 -37.40 -3.92 14.44
N VAL A 274 -37.30 -4.23 13.15
CA VAL A 274 -36.11 -4.78 12.51
C VAL A 274 -35.79 -3.96 11.27
N THR A 275 -34.58 -3.39 11.23
CA THR A 275 -34.14 -2.46 10.18
C THR A 275 -32.71 -2.79 9.71
N GLY A 276 -32.41 -2.55 8.43
CA GLY A 276 -31.05 -2.66 7.89
C GLY A 276 -30.38 -4.03 8.09
N SER A 277 -31.17 -5.10 8.25
CA SER A 277 -30.66 -6.38 8.78
C SER A 277 -30.69 -7.50 7.75
N ARG A 278 -29.69 -8.38 7.80
CA ARG A 278 -29.52 -9.49 6.85
C ARG A 278 -29.71 -10.84 7.53
N MET A 279 -30.58 -11.67 6.97
CA MET A 279 -30.88 -13.01 7.47
C MET A 279 -30.70 -14.06 6.37
N THR A 280 -29.69 -14.90 6.53
CA THR A 280 -29.32 -15.92 5.55
C THR A 280 -29.17 -17.31 6.14
N ASN A 281 -29.51 -18.33 5.34
CA ASN A 281 -29.23 -19.74 5.67
C ASN A 281 -29.82 -20.22 7.02
N ASN A 282 -30.85 -19.56 7.54
CA ASN A 282 -31.48 -19.94 8.80
C ASN A 282 -32.49 -21.06 8.57
N VAL A 283 -32.59 -21.98 9.53
CA VAL A 283 -33.37 -23.23 9.38
C VAL A 283 -34.37 -23.40 10.51
N ALA A 284 -35.64 -23.68 10.16
CA ALA A 284 -36.69 -23.95 11.15
C ALA A 284 -37.68 -25.06 10.77
N GLU A 285 -38.53 -25.48 11.71
CA GLU A 285 -39.76 -26.20 11.35
C GLU A 285 -40.74 -25.22 10.68
N VAL A 286 -40.89 -24.03 11.26
CA VAL A 286 -41.68 -22.91 10.75
C VAL A 286 -41.00 -21.57 10.98
N GLY A 287 -41.15 -20.62 10.04
CA GLY A 287 -40.47 -19.32 10.14
C GLY A 287 -38.96 -19.50 10.03
N GLY A 288 -38.43 -19.80 8.84
CA GLY A 288 -37.03 -20.18 8.66
C GLY A 288 -36.06 -19.14 9.22
N VAL A 289 -36.44 -17.87 9.29
CA VAL A 289 -35.78 -16.84 10.09
C VAL A 289 -36.57 -16.51 11.34
N MET A 290 -37.81 -16.06 11.17
CA MET A 290 -38.58 -15.43 12.25
C MET A 290 -39.97 -16.05 12.40
N SER A 291 -40.37 -16.29 13.65
CA SER A 291 -41.76 -16.56 14.01
C SER A 291 -42.28 -15.50 14.99
N SER A 292 -43.34 -14.81 14.59
CA SER A 292 -44.02 -13.80 15.41
C SER A 292 -45.43 -14.27 15.80
N ARG A 293 -45.74 -14.26 17.09
CA ARG A 293 -47.04 -14.65 17.65
C ARG A 293 -47.63 -13.51 18.47
N ALA A 294 -48.69 -12.86 17.98
CA ALA A 294 -49.28 -11.69 18.65
C ALA A 294 -48.32 -10.50 18.87
N GLY A 295 -48.87 -9.29 18.97
CA GLY A 295 -48.07 -8.05 19.07
C GLY A 295 -47.88 -7.35 17.71
N THR A 296 -46.91 -6.44 17.63
CA THR A 296 -46.60 -5.64 16.44
C THR A 296 -45.17 -5.91 15.97
N LEU A 297 -45.00 -6.07 14.65
CA LEU A 297 -43.70 -6.27 14.01
C LEU A 297 -43.56 -5.31 12.83
N ILE A 298 -42.49 -4.52 12.83
CA ILE A 298 -42.12 -3.65 11.72
C ILE A 298 -40.81 -4.17 11.16
N ILE A 299 -40.79 -4.47 9.87
CA ILE A 299 -39.60 -4.86 9.11
C ILE A 299 -39.42 -3.80 8.03
N ASP A 300 -38.22 -3.27 7.94
CA ASP A 300 -37.89 -2.22 6.98
C ASP A 300 -36.45 -2.41 6.50
N ASP A 301 -36.18 -2.22 5.22
CA ASP A 301 -34.82 -2.33 4.66
C ASP A 301 -34.07 -3.61 5.11
N CYS A 302 -34.72 -4.76 4.98
CA CYS A 302 -34.17 -6.04 5.43
C CYS A 302 -34.00 -7.03 4.29
N TRP A 303 -33.06 -7.95 4.46
CA TRP A 303 -32.77 -9.00 3.49
C TRP A 303 -33.00 -10.41 4.06
N PHE A 304 -33.84 -11.20 3.39
CA PHE A 304 -34.13 -12.58 3.73
C PHE A 304 -33.73 -13.50 2.57
N GLY A 305 -32.57 -14.16 2.68
CA GLY A 305 -32.02 -15.00 1.61
C GLY A 305 -31.77 -16.45 2.01
N ALA A 306 -32.16 -17.41 1.16
CA ALA A 306 -31.82 -18.83 1.32
C ALA A 306 -32.23 -19.46 2.66
N ASN A 307 -33.28 -18.96 3.31
CA ASN A 307 -33.77 -19.49 4.58
C ASN A 307 -34.76 -20.64 4.34
N THR A 308 -34.76 -21.62 5.24
CA THR A 308 -35.50 -22.88 5.04
C THR A 308 -36.39 -23.19 6.23
N ALA A 309 -37.69 -23.32 5.99
CA ALA A 309 -38.63 -23.93 6.91
C ALA A 309 -39.07 -25.31 6.38
N SER A 310 -39.35 -26.27 7.27
CA SER A 310 -39.87 -27.57 6.82
C SER A 310 -41.37 -27.57 6.51
N SER A 311 -42.13 -26.60 7.05
CA SER A 311 -43.60 -26.56 6.95
C SER A 311 -44.14 -25.26 6.32
N LEU A 312 -43.89 -24.09 6.92
CA LEU A 312 -44.47 -22.81 6.49
C LEU A 312 -43.52 -21.65 6.78
N GLY A 313 -43.54 -20.62 5.92
CA GLY A 313 -42.80 -19.38 6.14
C GLY A 313 -41.29 -19.59 6.11
N GLY A 314 -40.73 -19.86 4.95
CA GLY A 314 -39.30 -20.00 4.69
C GLY A 314 -38.45 -18.85 5.22
N ALA A 315 -38.98 -17.61 5.25
CA ALA A 315 -38.40 -16.52 6.04
C ALA A 315 -39.25 -16.23 7.27
N LEU A 316 -40.52 -15.87 7.09
CA LEU A 316 -41.38 -15.34 8.14
C LEU A 316 -42.63 -16.20 8.37
N LEU A 317 -42.93 -16.52 9.64
CA LEU A 317 -44.24 -17.02 10.07
C LEU A 317 -44.90 -16.00 10.99
N LEU A 318 -46.10 -15.56 10.63
CA LEU A 318 -46.88 -14.54 11.33
C LEU A 318 -48.22 -15.14 11.83
N ASP A 319 -48.36 -15.31 13.15
CA ASP A 319 -49.59 -15.79 13.80
C ASP A 319 -50.18 -14.72 14.72
N ARG A 320 -51.33 -14.15 14.34
CA ARG A 320 -52.07 -13.13 15.13
C ARG A 320 -51.26 -11.86 15.45
N SER A 321 -50.12 -11.62 14.79
CA SER A 321 -49.36 -10.37 14.87
C SER A 321 -49.86 -9.34 13.86
N THR A 322 -49.58 -8.06 14.13
CA THR A 322 -49.79 -6.95 13.18
C THR A 322 -48.43 -6.61 12.57
N THR A 323 -48.20 -7.03 11.33
CA THR A 323 -46.87 -6.92 10.69
C THR A 323 -46.90 -5.98 9.50
N SER A 324 -45.94 -5.06 9.42
CA SER A 324 -45.67 -4.23 8.23
C SER A 324 -44.27 -4.51 7.69
N VAL A 325 -44.14 -4.54 6.37
CA VAL A 325 -42.86 -4.75 5.68
C VAL A 325 -42.70 -3.68 4.61
N GLY A 326 -41.60 -2.93 4.66
CA GLY A 326 -41.19 -1.94 3.66
C GLY A 326 -39.76 -2.18 3.17
N ASP A 327 -39.44 -1.74 1.95
CA ASP A 327 -38.08 -1.66 1.40
C ASP A 327 -37.20 -2.92 1.56
N SER A 328 -37.81 -4.09 1.64
CA SER A 328 -37.13 -5.34 2.02
C SER A 328 -37.11 -6.36 0.89
N MET A 329 -36.10 -7.23 0.86
CA MET A 329 -35.97 -8.27 -0.15
C MET A 329 -36.07 -9.69 0.40
N PHE A 330 -36.84 -10.52 -0.28
CA PHE A 330 -36.98 -11.96 -0.04
C PHE A 330 -36.51 -12.74 -1.26
N CYS A 331 -35.56 -13.65 -1.08
CA CYS A 331 -35.04 -14.46 -2.17
C CYS A 331 -34.71 -15.88 -1.75
N THR A 332 -35.03 -16.85 -2.61
CA THR A 332 -34.70 -18.28 -2.44
C THR A 332 -35.12 -18.93 -1.10
N ASN A 333 -36.09 -18.36 -0.37
CA ASN A 333 -36.57 -18.97 0.86
C ASN A 333 -37.56 -20.10 0.57
N THR A 334 -37.54 -21.18 1.37
CA THR A 334 -38.38 -22.36 1.13
C THR A 334 -39.19 -22.75 2.37
N PRO A 335 -40.47 -23.18 2.25
CA PRO A 335 -41.23 -23.37 1.01
C PRO A 335 -41.87 -22.09 0.44
N ASP A 336 -42.28 -21.13 1.27
CA ASP A 336 -42.91 -19.85 0.89
C ASP A 336 -42.21 -18.71 1.68
N ASP A 337 -41.88 -17.56 1.12
CA ASP A 337 -41.14 -16.51 1.87
C ASP A 337 -41.83 -16.07 3.16
N ILE A 338 -43.11 -15.68 3.08
CA ILE A 338 -43.90 -15.18 4.21
C ILE A 338 -45.19 -16.00 4.35
N ALA A 339 -45.47 -16.50 5.55
CA ALA A 339 -46.71 -17.19 5.89
C ALA A 339 -47.49 -16.41 6.97
N GLY A 340 -48.66 -15.86 6.61
CA GLY A 340 -49.54 -15.09 7.49
C GLY A 340 -49.97 -13.77 6.86
N ASP A 341 -50.72 -12.96 7.61
CA ASP A 341 -51.21 -11.65 7.15
C ASP A 341 -50.17 -10.54 7.47
N TRP A 342 -49.85 -9.71 6.48
CA TRP A 342 -48.92 -8.57 6.60
C TRP A 342 -49.37 -7.38 5.74
N ILE A 343 -48.80 -6.20 6.03
CA ILE A 343 -49.05 -4.93 5.34
C ILE A 343 -47.80 -4.56 4.54
N ASP A 344 -47.98 -4.32 3.25
CA ASP A 344 -46.94 -3.83 2.34
C ASP A 344 -46.89 -2.30 2.42
N GLU A 345 -45.74 -1.75 2.84
CA GLU A 345 -45.47 -0.32 2.94
C GLU A 345 -44.72 0.22 1.70
N ASP A 346 -44.77 -0.53 0.58
CA ASP A 346 -44.01 -0.33 -0.66
C ASP A 346 -42.52 -0.73 -0.53
N GLY A 347 -41.83 -0.93 -1.66
CA GLY A 347 -40.39 -1.28 -1.70
C GLY A 347 -40.05 -2.76 -1.49
N VAL A 348 -41.05 -3.64 -1.29
CA VAL A 348 -40.80 -5.07 -1.05
C VAL A 348 -40.54 -5.84 -2.37
N ALA A 349 -39.44 -6.59 -2.43
CA ALA A 349 -39.03 -7.39 -3.59
C ALA A 349 -38.97 -8.90 -3.29
N PHE A 350 -39.47 -9.72 -4.22
CA PHE A 350 -39.43 -11.19 -4.16
C PHE A 350 -38.67 -11.75 -5.38
N ARG A 351 -37.65 -12.58 -5.16
CA ARG A 351 -36.80 -13.14 -6.23
C ARG A 351 -36.55 -14.64 -6.09
N ASP A 352 -36.41 -15.30 -7.24
CA ASP A 352 -36.03 -16.73 -7.32
C ASP A 352 -34.50 -16.92 -7.19
N ASP A 353 -33.73 -15.84 -7.23
CA ASP A 353 -32.29 -15.74 -7.10
C ASP A 353 -31.93 -14.66 -6.07
N CYS A 354 -30.95 -14.92 -5.22
CA CYS A 354 -30.41 -13.91 -4.31
C CYS A 354 -29.22 -13.21 -4.97
N PRO A 355 -29.31 -11.92 -5.33
CA PRO A 355 -28.12 -11.14 -5.61
C PRO A 355 -27.17 -11.20 -4.41
N THR A 356 -25.89 -11.34 -4.68
CA THR A 356 -24.84 -11.49 -3.67
C THR A 356 -24.16 -10.15 -3.43
N TYR A 357 -24.98 -9.12 -3.23
CA TYR A 357 -24.51 -7.80 -2.81
C TYR A 357 -23.78 -7.94 -1.48
N GLY A 358 -22.53 -7.50 -1.44
CA GLY A 358 -21.63 -7.69 -0.31
C GLY A 358 -21.99 -6.89 0.94
N TYR A 359 -22.93 -5.93 0.84
CA TYR A 359 -23.27 -4.97 1.90
C TYR A 359 -22.00 -4.43 2.57
N VAL A 360 -21.07 -3.99 1.73
CA VAL A 360 -19.75 -3.56 2.14
C VAL A 360 -19.83 -2.13 2.66
N ASN A 361 -19.22 -1.87 3.82
CA ASN A 361 -18.99 -0.51 4.27
C ASN A 361 -17.80 0.08 3.51
N HIS A 362 -18.07 1.04 2.62
CA HIS A 362 -17.06 1.78 1.89
C HIS A 362 -16.72 3.07 2.61
N PHE A 363 -15.44 3.32 2.85
CA PHE A 363 -14.96 4.56 3.45
C PHE A 363 -14.30 5.44 2.41
N VAL A 364 -14.83 6.65 2.22
CA VAL A 364 -14.27 7.66 1.32
C VAL A 364 -13.62 8.76 2.15
N ASN A 365 -12.32 8.92 1.97
CA ASN A 365 -11.57 10.01 2.60
C ASN A 365 -11.49 11.22 1.66
N ALA A 366 -11.51 12.42 2.21
CA ALA A 366 -11.42 13.69 1.49
C ALA A 366 -10.26 14.54 2.04
N ALA A 367 -9.03 14.21 1.65
CA ALA A 367 -7.85 14.99 2.03
C ALA A 367 -7.62 16.11 1.01
N ASN A 368 -7.52 17.37 1.48
CA ASN A 368 -7.26 18.55 0.64
C ASN A 368 -8.23 18.72 -0.55
N GLY A 369 -9.47 18.23 -0.43
CA GLY A 369 -10.48 18.30 -1.48
C GLY A 369 -10.42 17.19 -2.54
N VAL A 370 -9.49 16.23 -2.41
CA VAL A 370 -9.43 15.05 -3.29
C VAL A 370 -10.07 13.86 -2.57
N PHE A 371 -11.07 13.26 -3.20
CA PHE A 371 -11.68 12.01 -2.74
C PHE A 371 -10.77 10.82 -3.04
N SER A 372 -10.63 9.92 -2.06
CA SER A 372 -9.90 8.67 -2.18
C SER A 372 -10.78 7.51 -1.67
N PRO A 373 -11.13 6.55 -2.54
CA PRO A 373 -10.88 6.53 -4.00
C PRO A 373 -11.67 7.64 -4.74
N GLN A 374 -11.22 8.03 -5.95
CA GLN A 374 -11.93 9.03 -6.77
C GLN A 374 -13.20 8.47 -7.42
N VAL A 375 -13.12 7.22 -7.88
CA VAL A 375 -14.27 6.42 -8.34
C VAL A 375 -14.44 5.30 -7.33
N LEU A 376 -15.60 5.26 -6.68
CA LEU A 376 -15.98 4.22 -5.75
C LEU A 376 -16.96 3.28 -6.43
N LEU A 377 -16.64 1.99 -6.50
CA LEU A 377 -17.55 0.96 -7.01
C LEU A 377 -18.40 0.46 -5.85
N VAL A 378 -19.72 0.40 -6.03
CA VAL A 378 -20.66 -0.06 -5.00
C VAL A 378 -21.74 -0.93 -5.62
N GLU A 379 -22.25 -1.88 -4.83
CA GLU A 379 -23.44 -2.68 -5.14
C GLU A 379 -24.69 -2.05 -4.49
N PRO A 380 -25.91 -2.24 -5.03
CA PRO A 380 -27.13 -1.94 -4.30
C PRO A 380 -27.13 -2.60 -2.91
N GLY A 381 -27.39 -1.82 -1.86
CA GLY A 381 -27.30 -2.26 -0.46
C GLY A 381 -25.97 -1.93 0.24
N ASP A 382 -24.90 -1.62 -0.48
CA ASP A 382 -23.65 -1.17 0.15
C ASP A 382 -23.84 0.11 0.96
N THR A 383 -23.01 0.32 1.97
CA THR A 383 -23.03 1.55 2.77
C THR A 383 -21.80 2.39 2.47
N VAL A 384 -22.00 3.59 1.92
CA VAL A 384 -20.93 4.53 1.65
C VAL A 384 -20.84 5.56 2.77
N THR A 385 -19.63 5.73 3.28
CA THR A 385 -19.34 6.51 4.47
C THR A 385 -18.31 7.60 4.13
N TRP A 386 -18.67 8.87 4.34
CA TRP A 386 -17.78 10.02 4.15
C TRP A 386 -17.47 10.72 5.46
N TRP A 387 -16.24 11.18 5.57
CA TRP A 387 -15.76 12.01 6.69
C TRP A 387 -16.03 13.51 6.50
N VAL A 388 -16.71 13.89 5.41
CA VAL A 388 -17.09 15.26 5.07
C VAL A 388 -18.53 15.29 4.56
N ASP A 389 -19.20 16.43 4.71
CA ASP A 389 -20.52 16.62 4.11
C ASP A 389 -20.41 16.53 2.58
N VAL A 390 -21.26 15.71 1.96
CA VAL A 390 -21.32 15.54 0.51
C VAL A 390 -22.73 15.77 -0.02
N THR A 391 -22.84 15.98 -1.32
CA THR A 391 -24.11 16.07 -2.04
C THR A 391 -23.94 15.44 -3.42
N SER A 392 -24.97 14.75 -3.88
CA SER A 392 -25.05 14.15 -5.21
C SER A 392 -25.49 15.15 -6.27
N GLY A 393 -25.11 14.89 -7.52
CA GLY A 393 -25.65 15.54 -8.71
C GLY A 393 -24.59 16.02 -9.71
N GLU A 394 -25.06 16.27 -10.93
CA GLU A 394 -24.24 16.79 -12.04
C GLU A 394 -23.46 18.03 -11.58
N PRO A 395 -22.17 18.16 -11.98
CA PRO A 395 -21.17 18.92 -11.24
C PRO A 395 -21.72 20.21 -10.63
N CYS A 396 -21.86 20.20 -9.31
CA CYS A 396 -22.26 21.34 -8.48
C CYS A 396 -23.73 21.75 -8.53
N THR A 397 -24.63 20.84 -8.89
CA THR A 397 -26.07 21.03 -8.79
C THR A 397 -26.69 19.89 -7.98
N PRO A 398 -27.14 20.14 -6.72
CA PRO A 398 -27.80 19.13 -5.91
C PRO A 398 -29.03 18.54 -6.60
N ASP A 399 -29.11 17.21 -6.66
CA ASP A 399 -30.29 16.48 -7.16
C ASP A 399 -31.17 15.89 -6.05
N GLY A 400 -30.65 15.86 -4.81
CA GLY A 400 -31.36 15.36 -3.64
C GLY A 400 -31.37 13.84 -3.50
N LEU A 401 -30.54 13.10 -4.26
CA LEU A 401 -30.45 11.65 -4.16
C LEU A 401 -29.87 11.19 -2.80
N PHE A 402 -28.89 11.92 -2.26
CA PHE A 402 -28.40 11.67 -0.91
C PHE A 402 -29.36 12.27 0.13
N GLU A 403 -30.22 11.43 0.71
CA GLU A 403 -30.99 11.74 1.91
C GLU A 403 -30.24 11.20 3.13
N PHE A 404 -29.57 12.08 3.87
CA PHE A 404 -28.99 11.73 5.16
C PHE A 404 -30.08 11.85 6.22
N THR A 405 -30.54 10.73 6.75
CA THR A 405 -31.24 10.73 8.05
C THR A 405 -30.28 11.30 9.08
N ASP A 406 -30.76 12.17 9.97
CA ASP A 406 -29.94 12.85 10.99
C ASP A 406 -29.17 11.82 11.83
N ILE A 407 -27.93 11.50 11.43
CA ILE A 407 -27.02 10.68 12.21
C ILE A 407 -26.55 11.57 13.35
N ALA A 408 -27.28 11.55 14.46
CA ALA A 408 -26.79 11.96 15.76
C ALA A 408 -25.72 10.94 16.21
N GLY A 409 -24.57 10.94 15.54
CA GLY A 409 -23.38 10.17 15.91
C GLY A 409 -22.30 11.04 16.55
N PRO A 410 -21.30 10.44 17.21
CA PRO A 410 -20.18 11.17 17.80
C PRO A 410 -19.43 12.00 16.74
N PRO A 411 -18.75 13.10 17.09
CA PRO A 411 -17.99 14.00 16.20
C PRO A 411 -16.73 13.41 15.59
N THR A 412 -16.34 12.22 16.04
CA THR A 412 -15.33 11.36 15.44
C THR A 412 -15.94 10.32 14.50
N GLY A 413 -17.25 10.39 14.25
CA GLY A 413 -17.96 9.58 13.27
C GLY A 413 -18.04 10.25 11.89
N PRO A 414 -18.44 9.49 10.88
CA PRO A 414 -18.59 9.99 9.52
C PRO A 414 -19.63 11.11 9.43
N ALA A 415 -19.33 12.15 8.66
CA ALA A 415 -20.20 13.31 8.47
C ALA A 415 -21.43 13.00 7.60
N ALA A 416 -21.32 11.97 6.75
CA ALA A 416 -22.39 11.53 5.88
C ALA A 416 -22.28 10.01 5.70
N ARG A 417 -23.43 9.32 5.77
CA ARG A 417 -23.54 7.88 5.52
C ARG A 417 -24.72 7.66 4.62
N TRP A 418 -24.51 7.02 3.48
CA TRP A 418 -25.54 6.74 2.49
C TRP A 418 -25.56 5.25 2.21
N GLN A 419 -26.69 4.64 2.49
CA GLN A 419 -26.94 3.28 2.07
C GLN A 419 -27.47 3.32 0.65
N VAL A 420 -26.83 2.57 -0.24
CA VAL A 420 -27.17 2.50 -1.65
C VAL A 420 -28.54 1.82 -1.76
N PRO A 421 -29.61 2.49 -2.21
CA PRO A 421 -30.95 1.90 -2.28
C PRO A 421 -30.97 0.63 -3.15
N LEU A 422 -31.73 -0.38 -2.74
CA LEU A 422 -31.81 -1.65 -3.47
C LEU A 422 -32.43 -1.54 -4.86
N ASP A 423 -33.21 -0.49 -5.11
CA ASP A 423 -33.84 -0.20 -6.41
C ASP A 423 -33.09 0.84 -7.24
N ILE A 424 -31.90 1.28 -6.80
CA ILE A 424 -31.14 2.30 -7.50
C ILE A 424 -30.73 1.84 -8.90
N PRO A 425 -30.84 2.70 -9.94
CA PRO A 425 -30.33 2.37 -11.26
C PRO A 425 -28.82 2.20 -11.25
N LEU A 426 -28.31 1.19 -11.99
CA LEU A 426 -26.88 1.06 -12.26
C LEU A 426 -26.36 2.28 -13.03
N GLY A 427 -25.15 2.74 -12.69
CA GLY A 427 -24.50 3.86 -13.36
C GLY A 427 -23.71 4.79 -12.43
N ASP A 428 -23.21 5.88 -13.01
CA ASP A 428 -22.40 6.89 -12.32
C ASP A 428 -23.28 7.92 -11.61
N ILE A 429 -23.01 8.10 -10.32
CA ILE A 429 -23.58 9.13 -9.45
C ILE A 429 -22.44 10.07 -9.06
N PRO A 430 -22.30 11.22 -9.74
CA PRO A 430 -21.34 12.23 -9.33
C PRO A 430 -21.73 12.79 -7.97
N TYR A 431 -20.72 13.01 -7.12
CA TYR A 431 -20.90 13.68 -5.83
C TYR A 431 -19.78 14.68 -5.56
N PHE A 432 -20.09 15.66 -4.71
CA PHE A 432 -19.20 16.76 -4.41
C PHE A 432 -19.40 17.26 -2.99
N ASN A 433 -18.39 17.96 -2.47
CA ASN A 433 -18.54 18.81 -1.29
C ASN A 433 -18.42 20.30 -1.69
N PRO A 434 -18.79 21.25 -0.81
CA PRO A 434 -18.78 22.68 -1.16
C PRO A 434 -17.42 23.20 -1.66
N ASN A 435 -16.30 22.69 -1.12
CA ASN A 435 -14.95 23.09 -1.54
C ASN A 435 -14.54 22.47 -2.89
N GLY A 436 -14.91 21.20 -3.12
CA GLY A 436 -14.63 20.46 -4.35
C GLY A 436 -15.28 21.09 -5.57
N CYS A 437 -16.42 21.74 -5.39
CA CYS A 437 -17.08 22.54 -6.42
C CYS A 437 -16.30 23.78 -6.86
N GLU A 438 -15.57 24.43 -5.95
CA GLU A 438 -14.74 25.59 -6.29
C GLU A 438 -13.44 25.17 -7.02
N THR A 439 -12.98 23.93 -6.81
CA THR A 439 -11.71 23.42 -7.34
C THR A 439 -11.86 22.40 -8.47
N GLY A 440 -13.08 21.99 -8.83
CA GLY A 440 -13.34 20.98 -9.87
C GLY A 440 -12.99 19.54 -9.45
N LEU A 441 -12.95 19.28 -8.14
CA LEU A 441 -12.61 17.98 -7.57
C LEU A 441 -13.91 17.32 -7.08
N THR A 442 -14.54 16.55 -7.95
CA THR A 442 -15.75 15.75 -7.67
C THR A 442 -15.38 14.26 -7.57
N GLY A 443 -16.11 13.50 -6.76
CA GLY A 443 -16.03 12.04 -6.74
C GLY A 443 -17.15 11.44 -7.59
N VAL A 444 -17.02 10.15 -7.90
CA VAL A 444 -18.06 9.37 -8.59
C VAL A 444 -18.31 8.10 -7.80
N ILE A 445 -19.56 7.85 -7.42
CA ILE A 445 -20.01 6.51 -7.05
C ILE A 445 -20.48 5.84 -8.33
N ARG A 446 -19.97 4.66 -8.63
CA ARG A 446 -20.47 3.85 -9.73
C ARG A 446 -21.23 2.67 -9.14
N VAL A 447 -22.54 2.68 -9.29
CA VAL A 447 -23.37 1.54 -8.88
C VAL A 447 -23.31 0.49 -9.99
N ILE A 448 -22.83 -0.70 -9.65
CA ILE A 448 -22.62 -1.82 -10.58
C ILE A 448 -23.19 -3.10 -10.00
N ASP A 449 -23.39 -4.09 -10.86
CA ASP A 449 -23.50 -5.48 -10.43
C ASP A 449 -22.09 -6.11 -10.43
N ILE A 450 -21.70 -6.79 -9.36
CA ILE A 450 -20.38 -7.43 -9.24
C ILE A 450 -20.57 -8.95 -9.30
N HIS A 451 -20.14 -9.53 -10.42
CA HIS A 451 -20.12 -10.97 -10.62
C HIS A 451 -18.80 -11.57 -10.13
N LYS A 452 -18.82 -12.23 -8.97
CA LYS A 452 -17.62 -12.76 -8.30
C LYS A 452 -17.29 -14.19 -8.74
N VAL A 453 -16.06 -14.43 -9.18
CA VAL A 453 -15.56 -15.72 -9.65
C VAL A 453 -14.41 -16.19 -8.73
N PRO A 454 -14.50 -17.34 -8.03
CA PRO A 454 -15.51 -18.39 -8.17
C PRO A 454 -16.66 -18.31 -7.14
N ALA A 455 -16.74 -17.22 -6.36
CA ALA A 455 -17.63 -17.16 -5.20
C ALA A 455 -19.11 -17.29 -5.58
N GLU A 456 -19.52 -16.72 -6.71
CA GLU A 456 -20.89 -16.72 -7.22
C GLU A 456 -21.00 -17.56 -8.50
N PHE A 457 -20.06 -17.35 -9.43
CA PHE A 457 -20.02 -18.05 -10.71
C PHE A 457 -18.85 -19.02 -10.72
N THR A 458 -19.09 -20.25 -11.19
CA THR A 458 -18.03 -21.27 -11.20
C THR A 458 -16.99 -21.04 -12.29
N THR A 459 -17.31 -20.22 -13.30
CA THR A 459 -16.47 -19.95 -14.47
C THR A 459 -16.56 -18.48 -14.86
N ILE A 460 -15.50 -17.96 -15.49
CA ILE A 460 -15.44 -16.59 -16.00
C ILE A 460 -16.47 -16.40 -17.11
N GLN A 461 -16.67 -17.39 -18.01
CA GLN A 461 -17.67 -17.26 -19.07
C GLN A 461 -19.10 -17.11 -18.54
N GLU A 462 -19.46 -17.83 -17.46
CA GLU A 462 -20.81 -17.76 -16.88
C GLU A 462 -21.11 -16.37 -16.28
N ALA A 463 -20.10 -15.76 -15.64
CA ALA A 463 -20.17 -14.39 -15.17
C ALA A 463 -20.35 -13.41 -16.35
N ILE A 464 -19.55 -13.54 -17.41
CA ILE A 464 -19.64 -12.70 -18.61
C ILE A 464 -21.02 -12.84 -19.29
N ASP A 465 -21.53 -14.07 -19.44
CA ASP A 465 -22.82 -14.34 -20.10
C ASP A 465 -24.01 -13.74 -19.34
N THR A 466 -23.88 -13.56 -18.02
CA THR A 466 -24.91 -12.98 -17.14
C THR A 466 -24.80 -11.45 -17.05
N SER A 467 -23.67 -10.88 -17.50
CA SER A 467 -23.37 -9.45 -17.39
C SER A 467 -24.16 -8.57 -18.36
N ASN A 468 -24.55 -7.41 -17.85
CA ASN A 468 -25.11 -6.27 -18.56
C ASN A 468 -24.04 -5.16 -18.73
N PRO A 469 -24.25 -4.19 -19.63
CA PRO A 469 -23.37 -3.04 -19.74
C PRO A 469 -23.31 -2.26 -18.41
N GLY A 470 -22.10 -2.02 -17.92
CA GLY A 470 -21.79 -1.37 -16.65
C GLY A 470 -21.31 -2.30 -15.55
N ASP A 471 -21.45 -3.62 -15.72
CA ASP A 471 -21.14 -4.61 -14.68
C ASP A 471 -19.63 -4.82 -14.49
N LEU A 472 -19.26 -5.42 -13.36
CA LEU A 472 -17.92 -5.90 -13.04
C LEU A 472 -17.90 -7.42 -12.91
N VAL A 473 -16.98 -8.06 -13.61
CA VAL A 473 -16.58 -9.45 -13.33
C VAL A 473 -15.32 -9.41 -12.47
N SER A 474 -15.46 -9.74 -11.18
CA SER A 474 -14.35 -9.75 -10.21
C SER A 474 -13.84 -11.18 -10.04
N ILE A 475 -12.56 -11.42 -10.34
CA ILE A 475 -11.96 -12.75 -10.36
C ILE A 475 -10.93 -12.84 -9.23
N ALA A 476 -11.18 -13.74 -8.28
CA ALA A 476 -10.29 -14.00 -7.15
C ALA A 476 -8.99 -14.70 -7.60
N ALA A 477 -7.93 -14.61 -6.80
CA ALA A 477 -6.65 -15.24 -7.07
C ALA A 477 -6.78 -16.75 -7.31
N GLY A 478 -6.17 -17.25 -8.39
CA GLY A 478 -6.27 -18.66 -8.77
C GLY A 478 -5.96 -18.94 -10.23
N THR A 479 -5.96 -20.23 -10.58
CA THR A 479 -5.78 -20.70 -11.96
C THR A 479 -7.11 -21.16 -12.53
N TYR A 480 -7.52 -20.55 -13.64
CA TYR A 480 -8.78 -20.75 -14.35
C TYR A 480 -8.50 -21.44 -15.69
N PRO A 481 -8.76 -22.76 -15.80
CA PRO A 481 -8.50 -23.52 -17.01
C PRO A 481 -9.58 -23.28 -18.09
N GLU A 482 -9.73 -22.03 -18.51
CA GLU A 482 -10.73 -21.54 -19.46
C GLU A 482 -10.08 -20.97 -20.72
N THR A 483 -10.68 -21.26 -21.88
CA THR A 483 -10.27 -20.70 -23.18
C THR A 483 -11.51 -20.52 -24.05
N GLY A 484 -11.42 -19.66 -25.07
CA GLY A 484 -12.55 -19.33 -25.92
C GLY A 484 -13.58 -18.43 -25.24
N LEU A 485 -13.15 -17.66 -24.24
CA LEU A 485 -14.00 -16.67 -23.58
C LEU A 485 -14.50 -15.66 -24.62
N THR A 486 -15.80 -15.40 -24.66
CA THR A 486 -16.40 -14.47 -25.62
C THR A 486 -17.10 -13.35 -24.86
N VAL A 487 -16.62 -12.12 -25.06
CA VAL A 487 -17.25 -10.92 -24.51
C VAL A 487 -18.23 -10.37 -25.54
N SER A 488 -19.52 -10.52 -25.26
CA SER A 488 -20.63 -10.08 -26.13
C SER A 488 -21.39 -8.86 -25.60
N VAL A 489 -20.97 -8.33 -24.46
CA VAL A 489 -21.53 -7.14 -23.83
C VAL A 489 -20.45 -6.04 -23.81
N GLY A 490 -20.83 -4.82 -24.17
CA GLY A 490 -19.95 -3.65 -24.09
C GLY A 490 -20.03 -2.97 -22.73
N ASP A 491 -19.15 -2.01 -22.48
CA ASP A 491 -19.03 -1.30 -21.20
C ASP A 491 -18.88 -2.28 -20.00
N LEU A 492 -18.00 -3.28 -20.11
CA LEU A 492 -17.81 -4.32 -19.09
C LEU A 492 -16.41 -4.22 -18.48
N LEU A 493 -16.31 -4.21 -17.15
CA LEU A 493 -15.05 -4.31 -16.44
C LEU A 493 -14.78 -5.77 -16.05
N ILE A 494 -13.61 -6.30 -16.36
CA ILE A 494 -13.15 -7.63 -15.96
C ILE A 494 -11.84 -7.45 -15.18
N GLU A 495 -11.89 -7.71 -13.88
CA GLU A 495 -10.78 -7.43 -12.96
C GLU A 495 -10.30 -8.71 -12.27
N GLY A 496 -8.99 -8.94 -12.31
CA GLY A 496 -8.32 -9.99 -11.56
C GLY A 496 -7.69 -9.46 -10.27
N GLU A 497 -7.77 -10.24 -9.21
CA GLU A 497 -7.08 -9.98 -7.95
C GLU A 497 -5.55 -9.91 -8.16
N LEU A 498 -4.91 -8.94 -7.49
CA LEU A 498 -3.46 -8.75 -7.48
C LEU A 498 -2.85 -9.33 -6.19
N ASP A 499 -1.60 -9.79 -6.26
CA ASP A 499 -0.85 -10.23 -5.09
C ASP A 499 -0.35 -9.06 -4.23
N SER A 500 0.30 -9.36 -3.09
CA SER A 500 0.85 -8.35 -2.18
C SER A 500 1.91 -7.44 -2.80
N GLU A 501 2.47 -7.81 -3.95
CA GLU A 501 3.41 -7.01 -4.73
C GLU A 501 2.75 -6.24 -5.88
N GLY A 502 1.42 -6.35 -6.04
CA GLY A 502 0.66 -5.69 -7.09
C GLY A 502 0.72 -6.38 -8.46
N ARG A 503 1.05 -7.68 -8.51
CA ARG A 503 1.10 -8.45 -9.77
C ARG A 503 -0.17 -9.30 -9.95
N PRO A 504 -0.58 -9.63 -11.19
CA PRO A 504 -1.69 -10.53 -11.45
C PRO A 504 -1.59 -11.85 -10.67
N ALA A 505 -2.57 -12.13 -9.81
CA ALA A 505 -2.70 -13.41 -9.10
C ALA A 505 -3.71 -14.35 -9.78
N VAL A 506 -4.37 -13.88 -10.84
CA VAL A 506 -5.33 -14.62 -11.66
C VAL A 506 -4.67 -15.12 -12.94
N GLU A 507 -4.55 -16.43 -13.09
CA GLU A 507 -4.01 -17.08 -14.29
C GLU A 507 -5.15 -17.70 -15.11
N VAL A 508 -5.32 -17.28 -16.37
CA VAL A 508 -6.34 -17.79 -17.29
C VAL A 508 -5.66 -18.43 -18.49
N GLY A 509 -6.01 -19.67 -18.80
CA GLY A 509 -5.36 -20.43 -19.87
C GLY A 509 -5.95 -21.83 -20.08
N PRO A 510 -5.43 -22.63 -21.03
CA PRO A 510 -5.87 -23.99 -21.20
C PRO A 510 -5.52 -24.87 -20.00
N ALA A 511 -6.29 -25.95 -19.80
CA ALA A 511 -5.93 -26.96 -18.82
C ALA A 511 -4.49 -27.49 -19.09
N PRO A 512 -3.65 -27.66 -18.06
CA PRO A 512 -2.26 -28.07 -18.25
C PRO A 512 -2.09 -29.33 -19.12
N GLY A 513 -1.24 -29.24 -20.14
CA GLY A 513 -0.96 -30.35 -21.06
C GLY A 513 -2.03 -30.58 -22.15
N THR A 514 -2.98 -29.65 -22.31
CA THR A 514 -3.93 -29.66 -23.43
C THR A 514 -3.49 -28.71 -24.55
N SER A 515 -3.82 -29.07 -25.79
CA SER A 515 -3.66 -28.19 -26.95
C SER A 515 -5.04 -27.66 -27.34
N VAL A 516 -5.20 -26.35 -27.36
CA VAL A 516 -6.44 -25.66 -27.76
C VAL A 516 -6.27 -25.02 -29.14
N SER A 517 -7.36 -24.58 -29.76
CA SER A 517 -7.33 -23.89 -31.06
C SER A 517 -8.23 -22.65 -31.04
N SER A 518 -8.22 -21.95 -29.92
CA SER A 518 -8.96 -20.72 -29.67
C SER A 518 -8.11 -19.77 -28.82
N SER A 519 -8.31 -18.47 -29.02
CA SER A 519 -7.83 -17.43 -28.11
C SER A 519 -8.34 -17.71 -26.70
N ILE A 520 -7.62 -17.27 -25.67
CA ILE A 520 -8.16 -17.34 -24.31
C ILE A 520 -9.42 -16.48 -24.22
N MET A 521 -9.37 -15.26 -24.75
CA MET A 521 -10.51 -14.33 -24.79
C MET A 521 -10.67 -13.64 -26.15
N THR A 522 -11.91 -13.44 -26.57
CA THR A 522 -12.30 -12.74 -27.80
C THR A 522 -13.31 -11.63 -27.49
N ILE A 523 -13.02 -10.43 -27.98
CA ILE A 523 -13.89 -9.24 -27.91
C ILE A 523 -14.30 -8.91 -29.34
N ASN A 524 -15.59 -9.05 -29.66
CA ASN A 524 -16.06 -8.90 -31.04
C ASN A 524 -17.29 -7.99 -31.15
N GLY A 525 -17.11 -6.83 -31.82
CA GLY A 525 -18.21 -5.92 -32.12
C GLY A 525 -18.79 -5.17 -30.93
N VAL A 526 -18.06 -5.14 -29.80
CA VAL A 526 -18.44 -4.43 -28.58
C VAL A 526 -17.35 -3.43 -28.18
N ASP A 527 -17.75 -2.36 -27.53
CA ASP A 527 -16.89 -1.26 -27.10
C ASP A 527 -16.92 -1.10 -25.58
N GLY A 528 -15.91 -0.43 -25.01
CA GLY A 528 -15.87 -0.11 -23.58
C GLY A 528 -15.51 -1.29 -22.65
N VAL A 529 -14.88 -2.34 -23.19
CA VAL A 529 -14.42 -3.46 -22.35
C VAL A 529 -13.09 -3.07 -21.69
N GLU A 530 -13.01 -3.16 -20.37
CA GLU A 530 -11.80 -2.89 -19.59
C GLU A 530 -11.34 -4.19 -18.92
N ILE A 531 -10.06 -4.51 -19.04
CA ILE A 531 -9.46 -5.72 -18.48
C ILE A 531 -8.28 -5.32 -17.60
N VAL A 532 -8.29 -5.74 -16.34
CA VAL A 532 -7.29 -5.31 -15.35
C VAL A 532 -6.72 -6.51 -14.59
N GLY A 533 -5.40 -6.59 -14.46
CA GLY A 533 -4.76 -7.48 -13.47
C GLY A 533 -4.84 -8.98 -13.77
N ILE A 534 -4.89 -9.40 -15.04
CA ILE A 534 -5.02 -10.82 -15.43
C ILE A 534 -3.78 -11.33 -16.15
N HIS A 535 -3.37 -12.56 -15.80
CA HIS A 535 -2.33 -13.32 -16.50
C HIS A 535 -2.94 -14.29 -17.51
N PHE A 536 -2.84 -13.97 -18.80
CA PHE A 536 -3.23 -14.83 -19.92
C PHE A 536 -2.06 -15.70 -20.36
N THR A 537 -2.18 -17.03 -20.25
CA THR A 537 -1.07 -17.93 -20.58
C THR A 537 -1.44 -19.19 -21.34
N GLY A 538 -0.54 -19.63 -22.24
CA GLY A 538 -0.64 -20.90 -22.95
C GLY A 538 -1.71 -20.96 -24.03
N GLY A 539 -2.36 -19.84 -24.37
CA GLY A 539 -3.40 -19.78 -25.38
C GLY A 539 -2.87 -20.14 -26.78
N GLN A 540 -3.69 -20.83 -27.58
CA GLN A 540 -3.31 -21.30 -28.93
C GLN A 540 -4.40 -20.96 -29.94
N ALA A 541 -4.16 -19.98 -30.83
CA ALA A 541 -5.22 -19.40 -31.66
C ALA A 541 -4.80 -19.15 -33.13
N VAL A 542 -5.76 -18.73 -33.94
CA VAL A 542 -5.44 -18.12 -35.25
C VAL A 542 -5.02 -16.66 -35.07
N SER A 543 -5.77 -15.90 -34.26
CA SER A 543 -5.46 -14.50 -33.93
C SER A 543 -5.48 -14.36 -32.42
N GLY A 544 -4.48 -13.69 -31.81
CA GLY A 544 -4.46 -13.37 -30.39
C GLY A 544 -4.49 -14.62 -29.51
N GLY A 545 -3.35 -15.25 -29.25
CA GLY A 545 -3.30 -16.43 -28.38
C GLY A 545 -3.88 -16.14 -27.00
N GLY A 546 -3.53 -14.99 -26.42
CA GLY A 546 -4.20 -14.42 -25.24
C GLY A 546 -5.54 -13.79 -25.59
N ILE A 547 -5.52 -12.57 -26.13
CA ILE A 547 -6.72 -11.79 -26.45
C ILE A 547 -6.81 -11.48 -27.95
N ALA A 548 -7.99 -11.67 -28.52
CA ALA A 548 -8.33 -11.24 -29.88
C ALA A 548 -9.45 -10.19 -29.87
N ILE A 549 -9.17 -9.01 -30.44
CA ILE A 549 -10.13 -7.91 -30.59
C ILE A 549 -10.51 -7.75 -32.07
N GLU A 550 -11.79 -7.84 -32.39
CA GLU A 550 -12.32 -7.69 -33.74
C GLU A 550 -13.48 -6.67 -33.77
N ASN A 551 -13.34 -5.59 -34.53
CA ASN A 551 -14.39 -4.57 -34.70
C ASN A 551 -14.94 -3.97 -33.38
N GLY A 552 -14.09 -3.88 -32.34
CA GLY A 552 -14.47 -3.38 -31.02
C GLY A 552 -13.32 -2.63 -30.34
N SER A 553 -13.51 -2.26 -29.08
CA SER A 553 -12.51 -1.56 -28.27
C SER A 553 -12.27 -2.23 -26.92
N ALA A 554 -11.00 -2.23 -26.49
CA ALA A 554 -10.64 -2.68 -25.15
C ALA A 554 -9.53 -1.83 -24.52
N GLY A 555 -9.67 -1.52 -23.23
CA GLY A 555 -8.56 -1.12 -22.38
C GLY A 555 -8.01 -2.33 -21.61
N ILE A 556 -6.69 -2.42 -21.52
CA ILE A 556 -5.98 -3.54 -20.89
C ILE A 556 -4.91 -2.94 -19.98
N THR A 557 -5.01 -3.18 -18.68
CA THR A 557 -4.11 -2.56 -17.68
C THR A 557 -3.52 -3.63 -16.77
N ASP A 558 -2.24 -3.52 -16.42
CA ASP A 558 -1.55 -4.40 -15.47
C ASP A 558 -1.67 -5.90 -15.80
N CYS A 559 -1.78 -6.25 -17.09
CA CYS A 559 -1.98 -7.63 -17.52
C CYS A 559 -0.66 -8.29 -17.96
N LEU A 560 -0.59 -9.60 -17.78
CA LEU A 560 0.54 -10.42 -18.19
C LEU A 560 0.11 -11.38 -19.31
N PHE A 561 0.90 -11.46 -20.38
CA PHE A 561 0.70 -12.38 -21.50
C PHE A 561 1.95 -13.24 -21.65
N THR A 562 1.87 -14.54 -21.31
CA THR A 562 3.02 -15.44 -21.46
C THR A 562 2.74 -16.73 -22.22
N ASP A 563 3.73 -17.17 -22.99
CA ASP A 563 3.71 -18.47 -23.67
C ASP A 563 2.46 -18.70 -24.55
N ASN A 564 1.88 -17.61 -25.08
CA ASN A 564 0.74 -17.69 -25.99
C ASN A 564 1.22 -17.84 -27.43
N GLU A 565 0.56 -18.71 -28.20
CA GLU A 565 0.89 -19.04 -29.58
C GLU A 565 -0.26 -18.70 -30.55
N SER A 566 0.02 -18.03 -31.66
CA SER A 566 -1.00 -17.81 -32.70
C SER A 566 -0.44 -17.67 -34.12
N ILE A 567 -1.28 -17.41 -35.12
CA ILE A 567 -0.79 -16.96 -36.44
C ILE A 567 -0.58 -15.44 -36.42
N LEU A 568 -1.46 -14.67 -35.78
CA LEU A 568 -1.41 -13.21 -35.72
C LEU A 568 -1.48 -12.74 -34.26
N GLY A 569 -0.40 -12.18 -33.72
CA GLY A 569 -0.37 -11.67 -32.35
C GLY A 569 -0.33 -12.80 -31.32
N GLY A 570 0.84 -13.16 -30.81
CA GLY A 570 0.96 -14.27 -29.86
C GLY A 570 0.19 -13.99 -28.57
N GLY A 571 0.45 -12.84 -27.93
CA GLY A 571 -0.30 -12.39 -26.76
C GLY A 571 -1.60 -11.66 -27.13
N LEU A 572 -1.52 -10.64 -27.98
CA LEU A 572 -2.64 -9.76 -28.31
C LEU A 572 -2.79 -9.56 -29.82
N SER A 573 -4.03 -9.56 -30.32
CA SER A 573 -4.33 -9.11 -31.68
C SER A 573 -5.50 -8.14 -31.70
N CYS A 574 -5.42 -7.10 -32.55
CA CYS A 574 -6.54 -6.19 -32.81
C CYS A 574 -6.71 -5.97 -34.32
N PHE A 575 -7.93 -6.24 -34.81
CA PHE A 575 -8.33 -6.07 -36.19
C PHE A 575 -9.56 -5.17 -36.32
N GLN A 576 -9.44 -4.08 -37.10
CA GLN A 576 -10.53 -3.11 -37.32
C GLN A 576 -11.15 -2.54 -36.04
N GLY A 577 -10.39 -2.45 -34.94
CA GLY A 577 -10.83 -1.96 -33.63
C GLY A 577 -9.84 -0.99 -33.00
N SER A 578 -9.95 -0.78 -31.68
CA SER A 578 -8.97 -0.02 -30.92
C SER A 578 -8.56 -0.74 -29.63
N VAL A 579 -7.33 -0.49 -29.20
CA VAL A 579 -6.82 -1.02 -27.94
C VAL A 579 -5.91 -0.02 -27.24
N THR A 580 -6.08 0.11 -25.94
CA THR A 580 -5.17 0.84 -25.06
C THR A 580 -4.59 -0.16 -24.07
N ALA A 581 -3.29 -0.45 -24.16
CA ALA A 581 -2.60 -1.30 -23.20
C ALA A 581 -1.66 -0.45 -22.34
N ILE A 582 -1.80 -0.56 -21.02
CA ILE A 582 -1.04 0.21 -20.02
C ILE A 582 -0.39 -0.76 -19.05
N ASP A 583 0.91 -0.59 -18.78
CA ASP A 583 1.65 -1.38 -17.79
C ASP A 583 1.55 -2.90 -18.00
N CYS A 584 1.39 -3.32 -19.27
CA CYS A 584 1.24 -4.72 -19.64
C CYS A 584 2.58 -5.37 -20.00
N THR A 585 2.73 -6.65 -19.66
CA THR A 585 3.91 -7.45 -20.02
C THR A 585 3.56 -8.55 -21.02
N PHE A 586 4.27 -8.60 -22.13
CA PHE A 586 4.22 -9.64 -23.16
C PHE A 586 5.54 -10.39 -23.17
N ARG A 587 5.58 -11.63 -22.66
CA ARG A 587 6.81 -12.41 -22.54
C ARG A 587 6.70 -13.80 -23.18
N GLY A 588 7.66 -14.19 -24.01
CA GLY A 588 7.75 -15.56 -24.53
C GLY A 588 6.59 -15.96 -25.46
N ASN A 589 5.83 -15.00 -26.00
CA ASN A 589 4.74 -15.30 -26.92
C ASN A 589 5.27 -15.54 -28.33
N SER A 590 4.59 -16.38 -29.11
CA SER A 590 5.02 -16.78 -30.45
C SER A 590 3.92 -16.62 -31.50
N SER A 591 4.24 -16.11 -32.68
CA SER A 591 3.29 -16.09 -33.80
C SER A 591 3.96 -16.09 -35.18
N GLU A 592 3.17 -16.06 -36.28
CA GLU A 592 3.72 -15.82 -37.63
C GLU A 592 3.91 -14.33 -37.96
N ALA A 593 3.20 -13.44 -37.24
CA ALA A 593 3.34 -11.98 -37.33
C ALA A 593 2.92 -11.32 -36.01
N GLY A 594 3.82 -10.54 -35.40
CA GLY A 594 3.60 -9.93 -34.10
C GLY A 594 3.74 -10.97 -32.99
N GLY A 595 4.96 -11.40 -32.66
CA GLY A 595 5.16 -12.46 -31.66
C GLY A 595 4.52 -12.09 -30.32
N GLY A 596 4.67 -10.84 -29.88
CA GLY A 596 3.93 -10.27 -28.75
C GLY A 596 2.54 -9.77 -29.15
N ALA A 597 2.48 -8.81 -30.08
CA ALA A 597 1.22 -8.20 -30.50
C ALA A 597 1.10 -7.93 -32.02
N PHE A 598 -0.13 -8.03 -32.54
CA PHE A 598 -0.44 -7.74 -33.94
C PHE A 598 -1.60 -6.75 -34.10
N PHE A 599 -1.39 -5.71 -34.91
CA PHE A 599 -2.35 -4.65 -35.15
C PHE A 599 -2.64 -4.47 -36.65
N GLN A 600 -3.91 -4.53 -37.04
CA GLN A 600 -4.28 -4.29 -38.43
C GLN A 600 -5.58 -3.49 -38.58
N LYS A 601 -5.48 -2.38 -39.33
CA LYS A 601 -6.58 -1.40 -39.51
C LYS A 601 -7.14 -0.91 -38.18
N SER A 602 -6.29 -0.80 -37.16
CA SER A 602 -6.68 -0.50 -35.78
C SER A 602 -6.02 0.78 -35.25
N ALA A 603 -6.52 1.27 -34.12
CA ALA A 603 -5.87 2.30 -33.33
C ALA A 603 -5.34 1.68 -32.02
N ALA A 604 -4.02 1.62 -31.85
CA ALA A 604 -3.38 1.03 -30.68
C ALA A 604 -2.55 2.07 -29.93
N ILE A 605 -2.71 2.12 -28.61
CA ILE A 605 -1.90 2.91 -27.67
C ILE A 605 -1.26 1.94 -26.69
N LEU A 606 0.07 1.96 -26.59
CA LEU A 606 0.84 1.14 -25.67
C LEU A 606 1.67 2.07 -24.78
N ALA A 607 1.43 2.05 -23.48
CA ALA A 607 2.14 2.86 -22.50
C ALA A 607 2.68 1.97 -21.37
N GLY A 608 3.91 2.19 -20.90
CA GLY A 608 4.46 1.39 -19.79
C GLY A 608 4.67 -0.10 -20.10
N CYS A 609 4.60 -0.51 -21.36
CA CYS A 609 4.54 -1.92 -21.72
C CYS A 609 5.92 -2.56 -21.86
N LEU A 610 6.04 -3.85 -21.51
CA LEU A 610 7.23 -4.67 -21.76
C LEU A 610 6.95 -5.76 -22.80
N PHE A 611 7.71 -5.78 -23.90
CA PHE A 611 7.73 -6.87 -24.88
C PHE A 611 9.09 -7.58 -24.83
N GLU A 612 9.14 -8.78 -24.27
CA GLU A 612 10.39 -9.51 -24.04
C GLU A 612 10.35 -10.93 -24.59
N GLN A 613 11.41 -11.34 -25.30
CA GLN A 613 11.59 -12.74 -25.74
C GLN A 613 10.41 -13.28 -26.56
N ASN A 614 9.67 -12.42 -27.25
CA ASN A 614 8.60 -12.83 -28.14
C ASN A 614 9.17 -13.18 -29.51
N ALA A 615 8.55 -14.15 -30.20
CA ALA A 615 9.10 -14.74 -31.42
C ALA A 615 8.10 -14.71 -32.58
N ALA A 616 8.50 -14.20 -33.74
CA ALA A 616 7.75 -14.29 -34.98
C ALA A 616 8.36 -15.37 -35.90
N ILE A 617 7.92 -16.63 -35.74
CA ILE A 617 8.48 -17.83 -36.36
C ILE A 617 7.54 -18.41 -37.42
N THR A 618 8.09 -18.89 -38.53
CA THR A 618 7.28 -19.47 -39.62
C THR A 618 7.02 -20.96 -39.42
N SER A 619 5.97 -21.33 -38.69
CA SER A 619 5.52 -22.73 -38.58
C SER A 619 4.63 -23.12 -39.77
N GLY A 620 5.20 -23.81 -40.77
CA GLY A 620 4.42 -24.36 -41.90
C GLY A 620 4.43 -23.55 -43.20
N GLY A 621 5.27 -22.50 -43.27
CA GLY A 621 5.64 -21.83 -44.53
C GLY A 621 4.57 -20.91 -45.14
N LYS A 622 3.68 -20.33 -44.32
CA LYS A 622 2.66 -19.37 -44.78
C LYS A 622 2.85 -17.96 -44.23
N GLY A 623 3.45 -17.81 -43.05
CA GLY A 623 3.83 -16.52 -42.47
C GLY A 623 5.08 -15.89 -43.05
N GLN A 624 5.24 -14.58 -42.84
CA GLN A 624 6.48 -13.86 -43.20
C GLN A 624 7.44 -13.69 -42.00
N GLY A 625 7.03 -14.06 -40.78
CA GLY A 625 7.84 -13.94 -39.57
C GLY A 625 8.18 -12.47 -39.29
N LEU A 626 7.15 -11.63 -39.23
CA LEU A 626 7.30 -10.18 -39.12
C LEU A 626 7.08 -9.72 -37.69
N GLY A 627 7.98 -8.92 -37.14
CA GLY A 627 7.77 -8.24 -35.85
C GLY A 627 7.73 -9.22 -34.68
N GLY A 628 8.89 -9.57 -34.12
CA GLY A 628 8.99 -10.47 -32.97
C GLY A 628 8.26 -9.91 -31.75
N GLY A 629 8.45 -8.62 -31.44
CA GLY A 629 7.65 -7.91 -30.45
C GLY A 629 6.29 -7.52 -31.01
N ILE A 630 6.29 -6.61 -31.99
CA ILE A 630 5.07 -6.02 -32.54
C ILE A 630 5.08 -6.06 -34.07
N ALA A 631 3.94 -6.40 -34.68
CA ALA A 631 3.69 -6.14 -36.09
C ALA A 631 2.42 -5.31 -36.29
N ALA A 632 2.53 -4.19 -36.99
CA ALA A 632 1.42 -3.29 -37.28
C ALA A 632 1.27 -3.00 -38.77
N SER A 633 0.03 -2.96 -39.26
CA SER A 633 -0.27 -2.67 -40.66
C SER A 633 -1.56 -1.88 -40.83
N VAL A 634 -1.48 -0.68 -41.40
CA VAL A 634 -2.61 0.24 -41.64
C VAL A 634 -3.30 0.63 -40.32
N GLY A 635 -3.37 1.92 -40.00
CA GLY A 635 -3.95 2.38 -38.72
C GLY A 635 -3.00 3.30 -37.97
N THR A 636 -3.21 3.45 -36.67
CA THR A 636 -2.37 4.28 -35.78
C THR A 636 -1.79 3.43 -34.66
N LEU A 637 -0.48 3.56 -34.42
CA LEU A 637 0.20 2.93 -33.28
C LEU A 637 0.97 4.02 -32.52
N THR A 638 0.68 4.18 -31.24
CA THR A 638 1.45 5.06 -30.35
C THR A 638 2.10 4.20 -29.28
N ILE A 639 3.39 4.37 -29.07
CA ILE A 639 4.15 3.67 -28.03
C ILE A 639 4.85 4.73 -27.16
N SER A 640 4.62 4.70 -25.85
CA SER A 640 5.32 5.53 -24.88
C SER A 640 5.80 4.72 -23.68
N ASP A 641 6.86 5.18 -23.01
CA ASP A 641 7.32 4.65 -21.71
C ASP A 641 7.51 3.12 -21.71
N SER A 642 7.85 2.53 -22.85
CA SER A 642 7.81 1.08 -23.06
C SER A 642 9.19 0.49 -23.34
N VAL A 643 9.32 -0.83 -23.19
CA VAL A 643 10.55 -1.56 -23.51
C VAL A 643 10.24 -2.73 -24.43
N LEU A 644 10.92 -2.82 -25.57
CA LEU A 644 10.87 -3.93 -26.51
C LEU A 644 12.26 -4.55 -26.63
N ARG A 645 12.45 -5.74 -26.05
CA ARG A 645 13.75 -6.40 -26.01
C ARG A 645 13.80 -7.88 -26.30
N ASP A 646 14.95 -8.30 -26.80
CA ASP A 646 15.30 -9.71 -27.01
C ASP A 646 14.23 -10.49 -27.81
N ASN A 647 13.45 -9.79 -28.63
CA ASN A 647 12.44 -10.41 -29.47
C ASN A 647 13.08 -10.89 -30.78
N GLU A 648 12.62 -12.02 -31.28
CA GLU A 648 13.15 -12.69 -32.46
C GLU A 648 12.13 -12.73 -33.59
N ALA A 649 12.56 -12.53 -34.83
CA ALA A 649 11.72 -12.67 -36.01
C ALA A 649 12.51 -13.14 -37.22
N VAL A 650 11.82 -13.43 -38.33
CA VAL A 650 12.47 -13.54 -39.64
C VAL A 650 12.80 -12.16 -40.21
N SER A 651 11.98 -11.14 -39.87
CA SER A 651 12.11 -9.75 -40.33
C SER A 651 11.59 -8.80 -39.25
N ALA A 652 12.46 -7.94 -38.74
CA ALA A 652 12.27 -7.08 -37.56
C ALA A 652 11.95 -7.87 -36.29
N GLY A 653 12.97 -8.10 -35.45
CA GLY A 653 12.78 -8.70 -34.14
C GLY A 653 11.93 -7.81 -33.24
N GLY A 654 12.14 -6.50 -33.23
CA GLY A 654 11.39 -5.59 -32.36
C GLY A 654 10.03 -5.25 -32.95
N ILE A 655 10.01 -4.33 -33.93
CA ILE A 655 8.78 -3.77 -34.50
C ILE A 655 8.79 -3.86 -36.03
N HIS A 656 7.75 -4.47 -36.62
CA HIS A 656 7.50 -4.43 -38.05
C HIS A 656 6.30 -3.54 -38.40
N LEU A 657 6.51 -2.56 -39.27
CA LEU A 657 5.49 -1.60 -39.68
C LEU A 657 5.26 -1.67 -41.20
N SER A 658 4.01 -1.86 -41.61
CA SER A 658 3.61 -1.91 -43.02
C SER A 658 2.35 -1.07 -43.28
N GLY A 659 2.55 0.25 -43.39
CA GLY A 659 1.50 1.25 -43.61
C GLY A 659 0.82 1.71 -42.32
N GLY A 660 0.15 2.87 -42.37
CA GLY A 660 -0.38 3.56 -41.18
C GLY A 660 0.56 4.68 -40.71
N SER A 661 0.35 5.15 -39.48
CA SER A 661 1.24 6.09 -38.79
C SER A 661 1.62 5.54 -37.42
N THR A 662 2.92 5.47 -37.16
CA THR A 662 3.47 5.02 -35.88
C THR A 662 4.25 6.15 -35.24
N SER A 663 4.03 6.37 -33.95
CA SER A 663 4.76 7.35 -33.14
C SER A 663 5.33 6.65 -31.91
N ILE A 664 6.61 6.89 -31.61
CA ILE A 664 7.33 6.27 -30.50
C ILE A 664 8.00 7.38 -29.70
N GLY A 665 7.75 7.44 -28.39
CA GLY A 665 8.41 8.35 -27.45
C GLY A 665 8.80 7.62 -26.18
N ASP A 666 9.81 8.09 -25.45
CA ASP A 666 10.22 7.60 -24.13
C ASP A 666 10.33 6.06 -24.05
N THR A 667 10.73 5.41 -25.16
CA THR A 667 10.62 3.96 -25.34
C THR A 667 11.95 3.39 -25.78
N ARG A 668 12.31 2.23 -25.22
CA ARG A 668 13.55 1.50 -25.53
C ARG A 668 13.27 0.29 -26.42
N VAL A 669 13.86 0.23 -27.62
CA VAL A 669 13.81 -0.91 -28.53
C VAL A 669 15.22 -1.45 -28.74
N CYS A 670 15.55 -2.59 -28.15
CA CYS A 670 16.92 -3.09 -28.15
C CYS A 670 17.07 -4.61 -28.13
N GLY A 671 18.23 -5.16 -28.50
CA GLY A 671 18.50 -6.60 -28.38
C GLY A 671 17.67 -7.50 -29.30
N ASN A 672 16.83 -6.92 -30.17
CA ASN A 672 15.93 -7.69 -31.01
C ASN A 672 16.62 -8.19 -32.27
N THR A 673 16.24 -9.35 -32.79
CA THR A 673 16.90 -9.97 -33.96
C THR A 673 15.90 -10.30 -35.08
N PRO A 674 16.22 -10.04 -36.37
CA PRO A 674 17.47 -9.46 -36.88
C PRO A 674 17.57 -7.93 -36.78
N ASP A 675 16.45 -7.22 -36.73
CA ASP A 675 16.42 -5.75 -36.74
C ASP A 675 15.53 -5.22 -35.61
N GLN A 676 15.86 -4.04 -35.06
CA GLN A 676 15.06 -3.42 -34.01
C GLN A 676 13.69 -2.94 -34.53
N ILE A 677 13.70 -2.19 -35.64
CA ILE A 677 12.48 -1.64 -36.25
C ILE A 677 12.62 -1.69 -37.79
N ILE A 678 11.59 -2.15 -38.48
CA ILE A 678 11.45 -2.01 -39.95
C ILE A 678 10.17 -1.26 -40.27
N GLY A 679 10.29 -0.21 -41.10
CA GLY A 679 9.18 0.62 -41.58
C GLY A 679 9.24 2.06 -41.04
N ASP A 680 8.29 2.90 -41.46
CA ASP A 680 8.29 4.34 -41.16
C ASP A 680 7.65 4.61 -39.79
N TRP A 681 8.32 5.40 -38.94
CA TRP A 681 7.83 5.85 -37.64
C TRP A 681 8.29 7.28 -37.34
N ILE A 682 7.64 7.93 -36.38
CA ILE A 682 7.90 9.29 -35.91
C ILE A 682 8.43 9.20 -34.47
N ASP A 683 9.56 9.84 -34.21
CA ASP A 683 10.10 10.02 -32.85
C ASP A 683 9.42 11.22 -32.18
N GLU A 684 8.71 10.95 -31.08
CA GLU A 684 8.05 11.98 -30.25
C GLU A 684 8.94 12.43 -29.06
N GLY A 685 10.18 11.91 -28.96
CA GLY A 685 11.17 12.27 -27.95
C GLY A 685 11.70 11.05 -27.19
N ASN A 686 13.00 11.03 -26.85
CA ASN A 686 13.66 10.01 -26.02
C ASN A 686 13.47 8.53 -26.45
N ALA A 687 13.10 8.26 -27.71
CA ALA A 687 13.06 6.90 -28.23
C ALA A 687 14.49 6.36 -28.45
N ALA A 688 14.82 5.27 -27.79
CA ALA A 688 16.14 4.62 -27.82
C ALA A 688 16.12 3.32 -28.63
N VAL A 689 16.74 3.30 -29.83
CA VAL A 689 16.75 2.12 -30.72
C VAL A 689 18.19 1.60 -30.91
N ARG A 690 18.51 0.38 -30.43
CA ARG A 690 19.88 -0.16 -30.41
C ARG A 690 19.99 -1.67 -30.62
N GLU A 691 21.17 -2.17 -30.95
CA GLU A 691 21.38 -3.62 -31.08
C GLU A 691 21.45 -4.40 -29.76
N SER A 692 21.71 -3.74 -28.63
CA SER A 692 21.83 -4.40 -27.32
C SER A 692 21.13 -3.58 -26.24
N CYS A 693 20.44 -4.26 -25.32
CA CYS A 693 19.82 -3.64 -24.16
C CYS A 693 20.77 -3.43 -22.98
N SER A 694 21.96 -4.03 -23.03
CA SER A 694 22.88 -4.11 -21.89
C SER A 694 23.76 -2.88 -21.70
N ILE A 695 23.62 -1.83 -22.51
CA ILE A 695 24.42 -0.59 -22.40
C ILE A 695 23.52 0.64 -22.51
N LEU A 696 23.57 1.50 -21.49
CA LEU A 696 22.83 2.76 -21.32
C LEU A 696 23.83 3.93 -21.37
N HIS A 697 23.85 4.70 -22.44
CA HIS A 697 24.75 5.84 -22.63
C HIS A 697 24.17 7.14 -22.08
N VAL A 698 24.95 7.86 -21.28
CA VAL A 698 24.60 9.19 -20.76
C VAL A 698 25.57 10.21 -21.38
N PRO A 699 25.11 11.28 -22.07
CA PRO A 699 23.74 11.75 -22.14
C PRO A 699 22.96 11.28 -23.39
N ASP A 700 23.57 10.49 -24.27
CA ASP A 700 23.01 10.19 -25.60
C ASP A 700 21.64 9.50 -25.53
N ASP A 701 21.43 8.66 -24.52
CA ASP A 701 20.21 7.88 -24.34
C ASP A 701 19.33 8.42 -23.21
N PHE A 702 19.98 9.00 -22.20
CA PHE A 702 19.35 9.52 -20.99
C PHE A 702 19.98 10.87 -20.69
N ALA A 703 19.17 11.93 -20.59
CA ALA A 703 19.69 13.27 -20.33
C ALA A 703 20.48 13.38 -19.01
N THR A 704 20.22 12.47 -18.06
CA THR A 704 20.80 12.44 -16.72
C THR A 704 21.22 11.02 -16.31
N ILE A 705 22.11 10.89 -15.32
CA ILE A 705 22.53 9.59 -14.78
C ILE A 705 21.36 8.94 -14.02
N GLU A 706 20.57 9.74 -13.30
CA GLU A 706 19.35 9.37 -12.60
C GLU A 706 18.38 8.63 -13.51
N SER A 707 18.03 9.24 -14.65
CA SER A 707 17.12 8.63 -15.62
C SER A 707 17.66 7.33 -16.22
N ALA A 708 19.00 7.14 -16.27
CA ALA A 708 19.59 5.88 -16.68
C ALA A 708 19.49 4.83 -15.55
N PHE A 709 19.67 5.23 -14.29
CA PHE A 709 19.56 4.35 -13.12
C PHE A 709 18.13 3.86 -12.89
N GLU A 710 17.12 4.70 -13.13
CA GLU A 710 15.69 4.34 -12.98
C GLU A 710 15.25 3.16 -13.87
N VAL A 711 15.89 2.98 -15.02
CA VAL A 711 15.52 1.94 -16.00
C VAL A 711 16.53 0.80 -16.09
N ALA A 712 17.64 0.89 -15.36
CA ALA A 712 18.71 -0.10 -15.40
C ALA A 712 18.30 -1.39 -14.69
N GLN A 713 18.77 -2.52 -15.21
CA GLN A 713 18.52 -3.85 -14.65
C GLN A 713 19.82 -4.62 -14.40
N ASP A 714 19.72 -5.72 -13.66
CA ASP A 714 20.86 -6.61 -13.37
C ASP A 714 21.65 -6.97 -14.64
N GLY A 715 22.94 -6.62 -14.65
CA GLY A 715 23.88 -6.86 -15.75
C GLY A 715 23.97 -5.72 -16.78
N ASP A 716 23.15 -4.67 -16.67
CA ASP A 716 23.28 -3.50 -17.54
C ASP A 716 24.56 -2.72 -17.25
N THR A 717 25.05 -2.01 -18.26
CA THR A 717 26.17 -1.07 -18.16
C THR A 717 25.67 0.35 -18.37
N VAL A 718 25.78 1.22 -17.38
CA VAL A 718 25.60 2.67 -17.53
C VAL A 718 26.93 3.28 -17.95
N TYR A 719 27.03 3.65 -19.23
CA TYR A 719 28.22 4.26 -19.80
C TYR A 719 28.08 5.78 -19.82
N ILE A 720 28.95 6.51 -19.11
CA ILE A 720 28.85 7.96 -18.93
C ILE A 720 29.93 8.65 -19.78
N ALA A 721 29.50 9.47 -20.73
CA ALA A 721 30.41 10.24 -21.57
C ALA A 721 31.15 11.33 -20.79
N ALA A 722 32.28 11.80 -21.31
CA ALA A 722 33.08 12.85 -20.68
C ALA A 722 32.25 14.14 -20.47
N GLY A 723 32.21 14.64 -19.23
CA GLY A 723 31.36 15.77 -18.87
C GLY A 723 31.23 16.00 -17.36
N SER A 724 30.51 17.06 -17.00
CA SER A 724 30.13 17.35 -15.61
C SER A 724 28.65 17.10 -15.41
N TYR A 725 28.33 16.32 -14.37
CA TYR A 725 26.99 15.88 -14.01
C TYR A 725 26.73 16.29 -12.56
N GLU A 726 25.55 16.85 -12.29
CA GLU A 726 25.10 17.20 -10.94
C GLU A 726 24.03 16.20 -10.52
N ALA A 727 24.09 15.73 -9.26
CA ALA A 727 22.96 15.02 -8.67
C ALA A 727 21.82 16.03 -8.47
N GLN A 728 20.64 15.79 -9.04
CA GLN A 728 19.53 16.74 -8.91
C GLN A 728 18.90 16.69 -7.50
N GLY A 729 18.77 17.85 -6.83
CA GLY A 729 18.09 17.97 -5.53
C GLY A 729 18.98 17.74 -4.30
N ASP A 730 18.39 17.32 -3.18
CA ASP A 730 19.11 16.86 -1.97
C ASP A 730 19.48 15.35 -2.04
N GLU A 731 19.33 14.73 -3.22
CA GLU A 731 19.41 13.28 -3.42
C GLU A 731 20.82 12.79 -3.83
N SER A 732 21.12 11.54 -3.50
CA SER A 732 22.36 10.84 -3.88
C SER A 732 22.10 9.92 -5.06
N LEU A 733 23.02 9.80 -6.02
CA LEU A 733 22.97 8.87 -7.16
C LEU A 733 23.23 7.43 -6.69
N VAL A 734 22.30 6.84 -5.94
CA VAL A 734 22.46 5.51 -5.33
C VAL A 734 21.53 4.53 -6.02
N LEU A 735 22.11 3.48 -6.62
CA LEU A 735 21.36 2.39 -7.24
C LEU A 735 20.74 1.49 -6.17
N GLU A 736 19.42 1.29 -6.21
CA GLU A 736 18.71 0.43 -5.28
C GLU A 736 18.28 -0.88 -5.95
N GLY A 737 18.64 -2.02 -5.35
CA GLY A 737 18.09 -3.32 -5.73
C GLY A 737 18.51 -3.92 -7.09
N VAL A 738 19.37 -3.26 -7.87
CA VAL A 738 19.87 -3.76 -9.18
C VAL A 738 21.39 -3.72 -9.29
N ALA A 739 22.02 -4.75 -9.85
CA ALA A 739 23.47 -4.87 -10.04
C ALA A 739 23.92 -4.43 -11.43
N VAL A 740 24.52 -3.24 -11.52
CA VAL A 740 24.91 -2.63 -12.80
C VAL A 740 26.39 -2.25 -12.85
N SER A 741 26.93 -2.12 -14.06
CA SER A 741 28.27 -1.58 -14.31
C SER A 741 28.18 -0.10 -14.67
N VAL A 742 28.67 0.80 -13.80
CA VAL A 742 28.75 2.25 -14.06
C VAL A 742 30.16 2.60 -14.53
N ILE A 743 30.31 2.93 -15.82
CA ILE A 743 31.61 3.11 -16.47
C ILE A 743 31.68 4.50 -17.10
N GLY A 744 32.60 5.34 -16.62
CA GLY A 744 32.88 6.64 -17.21
C GLY A 744 33.88 6.58 -18.38
N GLU A 745 33.82 7.59 -19.24
CA GLU A 745 34.86 7.86 -20.21
C GLU A 745 36.17 8.33 -19.54
N THR A 746 37.29 8.05 -20.21
CA THR A 746 38.62 8.46 -19.78
C THR A 746 39.19 9.57 -20.65
N ASN A 747 40.05 10.40 -20.06
CA ASN A 747 40.92 11.31 -20.77
C ASN A 747 41.99 10.52 -21.53
N ALA A 748 42.70 11.19 -22.45
CA ALA A 748 43.75 10.56 -23.25
C ALA A 748 44.91 9.98 -22.44
N ASP A 749 45.09 10.41 -21.19
CA ASP A 749 46.10 9.91 -20.24
C ASP A 749 45.59 8.75 -19.36
N GLY A 750 44.33 8.33 -19.52
CA GLY A 750 43.70 7.26 -18.74
C GLY A 750 43.01 7.73 -17.46
N THR A 751 43.08 9.02 -17.11
CA THR A 751 42.37 9.56 -15.94
C THR A 751 40.86 9.66 -16.21
N PRO A 752 40.01 9.59 -15.17
CA PRO A 752 38.57 9.81 -15.30
C PRO A 752 38.19 11.14 -15.97
N ALA A 753 37.37 11.12 -17.02
CA ALA A 753 36.87 12.33 -17.69
C ALA A 753 35.47 12.75 -17.23
N VAL A 754 34.81 11.92 -16.42
CA VAL A 754 33.47 12.17 -15.87
C VAL A 754 33.60 12.82 -14.51
N GLN A 755 32.94 13.96 -14.30
CA GLN A 755 32.85 14.65 -13.02
C GLN A 755 31.43 14.60 -12.47
N ILE A 756 31.25 14.02 -11.29
CA ILE A 756 29.97 13.92 -10.59
C ILE A 756 30.02 14.84 -9.37
N ASP A 757 29.23 15.92 -9.41
CA ASP A 757 29.02 16.83 -8.29
C ASP A 757 27.92 16.28 -7.36
N GLY A 758 28.30 15.31 -6.52
CA GLY A 758 27.38 14.64 -5.60
C GLY A 758 27.91 13.31 -5.07
N THR A 759 27.04 12.59 -4.35
CA THR A 759 27.29 11.22 -3.89
C THR A 759 26.83 10.24 -4.97
N ILE A 760 27.63 9.22 -5.27
CA ILE A 760 27.26 8.09 -6.14
C ILE A 760 27.51 6.75 -5.46
N GLY A 761 26.68 5.74 -5.72
CA GLY A 761 26.76 4.50 -4.96
C GLY A 761 25.75 3.42 -5.31
N CYS A 762 25.65 2.43 -4.42
CA CYS A 762 24.60 1.42 -4.47
C CYS A 762 24.13 1.01 -3.06
N TRP A 763 22.91 0.49 -3.05
CA TRP A 763 22.24 -0.14 -1.92
C TRP A 763 21.52 -1.41 -2.42
N ALA A 764 22.16 -2.58 -2.36
CA ALA A 764 21.56 -3.78 -2.98
C ALA A 764 22.03 -5.11 -2.38
N ARG A 765 21.09 -6.01 -2.06
CA ARG A 765 21.35 -7.43 -1.73
C ARG A 765 21.51 -8.29 -2.98
N SER A 766 22.37 -7.89 -3.92
CA SER A 766 22.56 -8.65 -5.15
C SER A 766 23.69 -9.68 -5.05
N THR A 767 23.52 -10.81 -5.74
CA THR A 767 24.57 -11.82 -5.93
C THR A 767 25.46 -11.54 -7.14
N THR A 768 25.10 -10.56 -7.96
CA THR A 768 25.87 -10.13 -9.14
C THR A 768 26.77 -8.95 -8.77
N PRO A 769 28.05 -8.96 -9.18
CA PRO A 769 28.99 -7.92 -8.78
C PRO A 769 28.76 -6.62 -9.56
N PHE A 770 28.71 -5.50 -8.84
CA PHE A 770 28.76 -4.16 -9.42
C PHE A 770 30.16 -3.83 -9.95
N VAL A 771 30.21 -2.92 -10.92
CA VAL A 771 31.45 -2.31 -11.39
C VAL A 771 31.28 -0.80 -11.39
N PHE A 772 32.16 -0.07 -10.73
CA PHE A 772 32.27 1.38 -10.87
C PHE A 772 33.66 1.70 -11.41
N GLU A 773 33.75 2.36 -12.55
CA GLU A 773 35.02 2.60 -13.24
C GLU A 773 35.10 4.02 -13.82
N ASN A 774 36.28 4.64 -13.71
CA ASN A 774 36.62 5.88 -14.42
C ASN A 774 35.75 7.10 -14.04
N LEU A 775 35.50 7.31 -12.74
CA LEU A 775 34.64 8.39 -12.25
C LEU A 775 35.40 9.35 -11.32
N ASN A 776 35.19 10.66 -11.46
CA ASN A 776 35.46 11.62 -10.39
C ASN A 776 34.13 11.89 -9.63
N ALA A 777 34.09 11.71 -8.33
CA ALA A 777 32.91 11.96 -7.50
C ALA A 777 33.28 12.72 -6.22
N ARG A 778 32.30 13.40 -5.60
CA ARG A 778 32.53 14.00 -4.28
C ARG A 778 32.57 12.96 -3.17
N THR A 779 31.61 12.06 -3.19
CA THR A 779 31.44 11.01 -2.18
C THR A 779 31.04 9.72 -2.89
N MET A 780 31.54 8.58 -2.42
CA MET A 780 31.05 7.28 -2.86
C MET A 780 30.53 6.46 -1.69
N LEU A 781 29.35 5.84 -1.84
CA LEU A 781 28.68 5.08 -0.78
C LEU A 781 28.21 3.72 -1.29
N PHE A 782 28.66 2.65 -0.63
CA PHE A 782 28.29 1.28 -0.96
C PHE A 782 27.72 0.61 0.27
N TYR A 783 26.46 0.18 0.20
CA TYR A 783 25.76 -0.49 1.30
C TYR A 783 25.22 -1.85 0.85
N GLU A 784 25.65 -2.92 1.52
CA GLU A 784 25.33 -4.31 1.19
C GLU A 784 25.76 -4.78 -0.21
N CYS A 785 26.63 -4.02 -0.90
CA CYS A 785 27.02 -4.32 -2.27
C CYS A 785 28.20 -5.30 -2.38
N MET A 786 28.23 -6.08 -3.47
CA MET A 786 29.38 -6.86 -3.91
C MET A 786 29.92 -6.30 -5.23
N GLY A 787 31.22 -6.10 -5.40
CA GLY A 787 31.71 -5.56 -6.68
C GLY A 787 33.16 -5.07 -6.74
N GLN A 788 33.44 -4.24 -7.73
CA GLN A 788 34.75 -3.61 -7.94
C GLN A 788 34.59 -2.11 -8.20
N VAL A 789 35.49 -1.32 -7.60
CA VAL A 789 35.65 0.10 -7.90
C VAL A 789 37.07 0.30 -8.42
N THR A 790 37.23 0.80 -9.65
CA THR A 790 38.54 0.89 -10.31
C THR A 790 38.76 2.26 -10.94
N ASN A 791 39.96 2.82 -10.79
CA ASN A 791 40.34 4.10 -11.41
C ASN A 791 39.33 5.23 -11.13
N CYS A 792 38.93 5.37 -9.87
CA CYS A 792 37.99 6.41 -9.43
C CYS A 792 38.67 7.41 -8.50
N ASN A 793 38.31 8.68 -8.64
CA ASN A 793 38.81 9.77 -7.83
C ASN A 793 37.69 10.33 -6.94
N ILE A 794 37.88 10.30 -5.63
CA ILE A 794 36.92 10.78 -4.64
C ILE A 794 37.53 12.01 -3.97
N GLU A 795 37.03 13.19 -4.32
CA GLU A 795 37.62 14.46 -3.88
C GLU A 795 36.61 15.50 -3.44
N PHE A 796 37.00 16.33 -2.48
CA PHE A 796 36.23 17.49 -2.00
C PHE A 796 34.83 17.17 -1.47
N GLY A 797 34.56 15.92 -1.09
CA GLY A 797 33.32 15.55 -0.45
C GLY A 797 33.25 16.07 0.98
N SER A 798 32.02 16.39 1.41
CA SER A 798 31.75 16.99 2.70
C SER A 798 30.40 16.54 3.25
N GLY A 799 30.22 16.58 4.56
CA GLY A 799 28.96 16.16 5.20
C GLY A 799 29.23 15.18 6.34
N ASN A 800 28.29 14.26 6.60
CA ASN A 800 28.44 13.25 7.64
C ASN A 800 29.63 12.32 7.36
N ALA A 801 29.76 11.86 6.12
CA ALA A 801 30.95 11.25 5.53
C ALA A 801 31.34 12.03 4.28
N GLY A 802 32.64 12.26 4.07
CA GLY A 802 33.14 13.07 2.95
C GLY A 802 33.80 12.27 1.83
N GLY A 803 34.17 11.00 2.06
CA GLY A 803 34.99 10.25 1.11
C GLY A 803 34.32 8.96 0.67
N LEU A 804 34.96 7.82 0.94
CA LEU A 804 34.49 6.49 0.55
C LEU A 804 33.88 5.77 1.76
N VAL A 805 32.61 5.38 1.64
CA VAL A 805 31.88 4.60 2.65
C VAL A 805 31.59 3.20 2.12
N LEU A 806 32.02 2.18 2.86
CA LEU A 806 31.85 0.77 2.56
C LEU A 806 31.16 0.08 3.74
N ALA A 807 29.87 -0.20 3.61
CA ALA A 807 29.07 -0.85 4.63
C ALA A 807 28.62 -2.23 4.14
N HIS A 808 29.00 -3.31 4.84
CA HIS A 808 28.76 -4.69 4.39
C HIS A 808 29.22 -4.96 2.94
N PHE A 809 30.34 -4.35 2.54
CA PHE A 809 30.83 -4.41 1.16
C PHE A 809 31.77 -5.60 0.95
N ILE A 810 31.57 -6.35 -0.14
CA ILE A 810 32.47 -7.43 -0.55
C ILE A 810 33.08 -7.10 -1.91
N GLY A 811 34.37 -6.81 -1.97
CA GLY A 811 34.95 -6.42 -3.23
C GLY A 811 36.35 -5.83 -3.20
N THR A 812 36.75 -5.34 -4.37
CA THR A 812 38.08 -4.74 -4.57
C THR A 812 37.96 -3.27 -4.93
N ILE A 813 38.77 -2.44 -4.28
CA ILE A 813 38.99 -1.04 -4.65
C ILE A 813 40.40 -0.96 -5.24
N ARG A 814 40.53 -0.52 -6.49
CA ARG A 814 41.80 -0.55 -7.22
C ARG A 814 42.11 0.78 -7.91
N ASP A 815 43.35 1.24 -7.87
CA ASP A 815 43.80 2.44 -8.58
C ASP A 815 42.96 3.69 -8.24
N CYS A 816 42.34 3.72 -7.06
CA CYS A 816 41.48 4.81 -6.61
C CYS A 816 42.24 5.80 -5.73
N ARG A 817 41.89 7.09 -5.85
CA ARG A 817 42.39 8.17 -4.99
C ARG A 817 41.24 8.74 -4.16
N VAL A 818 41.45 8.88 -2.85
CA VAL A 818 40.52 9.53 -1.90
C VAL A 818 41.27 10.69 -1.25
N ALA A 819 40.95 11.92 -1.65
CA ALA A 819 41.72 13.07 -1.23
C ALA A 819 40.91 14.33 -0.96
N ASP A 820 41.43 15.20 -0.10
CA ASP A 820 40.84 16.52 0.18
C ASP A 820 39.37 16.46 0.68
N CYS A 821 38.92 15.32 1.21
CA CYS A 821 37.57 15.13 1.71
C CYS A 821 37.46 15.50 3.20
N PHE A 822 36.27 15.93 3.65
CA PHE A 822 36.02 16.37 5.03
C PHE A 822 34.80 15.72 5.67
N GLY A 823 35.00 14.94 6.73
CA GLY A 823 33.93 14.29 7.50
C GLY A 823 33.55 15.04 8.78
N GLN A 824 32.25 15.23 9.03
CA GLN A 824 31.74 15.84 10.27
C GLN A 824 31.55 14.82 11.40
N PHE A 825 31.10 13.60 11.09
CA PHE A 825 30.81 12.56 12.08
C PHE A 825 31.61 11.29 11.80
N LEU A 826 31.61 10.87 10.54
CA LEU A 826 32.35 9.73 10.00
C LEU A 826 33.69 10.22 9.41
N PRO A 827 34.63 9.31 9.10
CA PRO A 827 35.88 9.68 8.45
C PRO A 827 35.70 10.55 7.21
N GLY A 828 36.62 11.51 7.03
CA GLY A 828 36.74 12.25 5.77
C GLY A 828 37.23 11.36 4.63
N GLY A 829 38.21 10.48 4.88
CA GLY A 829 38.79 9.57 3.91
C GLY A 829 37.95 8.31 3.68
N VAL A 830 38.28 7.21 4.35
CA VAL A 830 37.63 5.91 4.13
C VAL A 830 36.96 5.39 5.40
N TYR A 831 35.73 4.91 5.27
CA TYR A 831 34.99 4.28 6.36
C TYR A 831 34.49 2.89 5.95
N VAL A 832 34.96 1.85 6.64
CA VAL A 832 34.50 0.47 6.49
C VAL A 832 33.71 0.06 7.73
N THR A 833 32.49 -0.47 7.60
CA THR A 833 31.67 -0.80 8.76
C THR A 833 30.64 -1.91 8.51
N ASP A 834 30.24 -2.61 9.57
CA ASP A 834 29.17 -3.62 9.57
C ASP A 834 28.11 -3.27 10.64
N GLN A 835 27.66 -2.00 10.72
CA GLN A 835 26.92 -1.35 11.84
C GLN A 835 25.71 -2.10 12.46
N PHE A 836 25.28 -3.24 11.94
CA PHE A 836 24.20 -4.05 12.49
C PHE A 836 24.64 -5.51 12.61
N ASP A 837 24.64 -6.06 13.84
CA ASP A 837 24.83 -7.49 14.13
C ASP A 837 23.63 -8.31 13.62
N ASP A 838 23.34 -8.24 12.31
CA ASP A 838 22.44 -9.16 11.62
C ASP A 838 23.29 -10.35 11.12
N PRO A 839 23.15 -11.55 11.71
CA PRO A 839 23.94 -12.72 11.30
C PRO A 839 23.60 -13.21 9.88
N VAL A 840 22.59 -12.64 9.23
CA VAL A 840 22.22 -12.94 7.83
C VAL A 840 23.06 -12.15 6.84
N ILE A 841 23.55 -10.96 7.20
CA ILE A 841 24.31 -10.10 6.28
C ILE A 841 25.80 -10.45 6.40
N PRO A 842 26.48 -10.80 5.28
CA PRO A 842 27.92 -10.99 5.30
C PRO A 842 28.68 -9.77 5.83
N GLN A 843 29.74 -10.03 6.59
CA GLN A 843 30.68 -8.99 7.00
C GLN A 843 31.47 -8.47 5.80
N SER A 844 31.90 -7.21 5.87
CA SER A 844 32.71 -6.59 4.82
C SER A 844 33.99 -7.40 4.55
N GLN A 845 34.34 -7.57 3.27
CA GLN A 845 35.58 -8.17 2.80
C GLN A 845 36.15 -7.28 1.69
N VAL A 846 37.13 -6.45 2.03
CA VAL A 846 37.59 -5.35 1.16
C VAL A 846 39.08 -5.48 0.88
N GLU A 847 39.45 -5.49 -0.40
CA GLU A 847 40.84 -5.41 -0.85
C GLU A 847 41.11 -4.04 -1.48
N PHE A 848 42.00 -3.24 -0.88
CA PHE A 848 42.55 -2.02 -1.46
C PHE A 848 43.86 -2.34 -2.19
N ILE A 849 43.92 -2.04 -3.49
CA ILE A 849 45.06 -2.34 -4.36
C ILE A 849 45.50 -1.05 -5.04
N ASP A 850 46.75 -0.63 -4.80
CA ASP A 850 47.34 0.56 -5.42
C ASP A 850 46.49 1.84 -5.24
N CYS A 851 45.81 1.95 -4.09
CA CYS A 851 44.98 3.11 -3.74
C CYS A 851 45.77 4.18 -2.97
N VAL A 852 45.35 5.44 -3.10
CA VAL A 852 45.92 6.57 -2.36
C VAL A 852 44.84 7.24 -1.51
N VAL A 853 45.07 7.35 -0.20
CA VAL A 853 44.20 8.07 0.76
C VAL A 853 45.00 9.21 1.38
N GLU A 854 44.75 10.44 0.96
CA GLU A 854 45.60 11.57 1.35
C GLU A 854 44.88 12.89 1.64
N ASP A 855 45.51 13.73 2.47
CA ASP A 855 45.07 15.11 2.72
C ASP A 855 43.62 15.27 3.21
N ASN A 856 43.01 14.19 3.72
CA ASN A 856 41.63 14.21 4.20
C ASN A 856 41.55 14.86 5.60
N GLY A 857 40.39 15.44 5.90
CA GLY A 857 40.06 16.11 7.15
C GLY A 857 38.92 15.44 7.90
N GLY A 858 38.91 15.61 9.22
CA GLY A 858 37.84 15.06 10.06
C GLY A 858 37.61 15.91 11.28
N SER A 859 36.34 16.10 11.62
CA SER A 859 35.92 16.74 12.87
C SER A 859 34.96 15.83 13.64
N CYS A 860 34.63 16.22 14.87
CA CYS A 860 33.56 15.59 15.62
C CYS A 860 32.87 16.67 16.47
N PRO A 861 31.57 16.95 16.26
CA PRO A 861 30.88 18.06 16.92
C PRO A 861 30.57 17.81 18.40
N LEU A 862 30.77 16.58 18.90
CA LEU A 862 30.48 16.21 20.29
C LEU A 862 31.67 16.51 21.24
N PRO A 863 31.42 16.96 22.48
CA PRO A 863 32.50 17.18 23.44
C PRO A 863 33.23 15.88 23.79
N GLY A 864 34.53 15.79 23.50
CA GLY A 864 35.40 14.69 23.93
C GLY A 864 35.72 13.62 22.88
N CYS A 865 35.18 13.73 21.67
CA CYS A 865 35.63 12.95 20.51
C CYS A 865 36.59 13.78 19.65
N SER A 866 37.50 13.12 18.94
CA SER A 866 38.57 13.80 18.19
C SER A 866 38.43 13.73 16.65
N GLY A 867 37.35 13.14 16.12
CA GLY A 867 37.15 12.98 14.67
C GLY A 867 38.13 12.00 14.04
N ASN A 868 37.82 11.52 12.83
CA ASN A 868 38.68 10.63 12.04
C ASN A 868 38.82 11.20 10.62
N ALA A 869 39.99 11.10 10.01
CA ALA A 869 40.29 11.66 8.69
C ALA A 869 40.82 10.63 7.71
N GLY A 870 41.65 9.68 8.15
CA GLY A 870 42.20 8.63 7.29
C GLY A 870 41.23 7.49 7.06
N VAL A 871 41.64 6.29 7.46
CA VAL A 871 40.83 5.07 7.30
C VAL A 871 40.37 4.58 8.67
N LEU A 872 39.06 4.41 8.83
CA LEU A 872 38.45 3.76 9.98
C LEU A 872 37.76 2.47 9.56
N ILE A 873 38.07 1.37 10.25
CA ILE A 873 37.52 0.05 10.01
C ILE A 873 36.81 -0.43 11.28
N ASP A 874 35.49 -0.51 11.21
CA ASP A 874 34.56 -0.86 12.29
C ASP A 874 33.67 -2.04 11.88
N GLY A 875 34.29 -3.06 11.27
CA GLY A 875 33.64 -4.26 10.72
C GLY A 875 34.51 -4.95 9.65
N GLY A 876 34.39 -6.28 9.53
CA GLY A 876 34.93 -7.03 8.39
C GLY A 876 36.41 -7.44 8.38
N VAL A 877 36.88 -7.77 7.18
CA VAL A 877 38.27 -8.10 6.83
C VAL A 877 38.73 -7.10 5.78
N VAL A 878 39.87 -6.46 6.00
CA VAL A 878 40.41 -5.45 5.06
C VAL A 878 41.88 -5.72 4.79
N ASP A 879 42.25 -5.75 3.52
CA ASP A 879 43.62 -5.96 3.05
C ASP A 879 44.08 -4.77 2.21
N PHE A 880 45.27 -4.24 2.50
CA PHE A 880 45.92 -3.20 1.70
C PHE A 880 47.14 -3.80 0.99
N THR A 881 47.22 -3.58 -0.32
CA THR A 881 48.37 -3.98 -1.17
C THR A 881 48.82 -2.78 -2.00
N GLY A 882 50.10 -2.43 -1.96
CA GLY A 882 50.67 -1.37 -2.81
C GLY A 882 50.11 0.05 -2.55
N SER A 883 49.34 0.23 -1.47
CA SER A 883 48.55 1.45 -1.24
C SER A 883 49.31 2.48 -0.40
N VAL A 884 48.85 3.73 -0.42
CA VAL A 884 49.42 4.85 0.33
C VAL A 884 48.36 5.54 1.18
N VAL A 885 48.63 5.75 2.46
CA VAL A 885 47.79 6.53 3.39
C VAL A 885 48.64 7.63 4.01
N ARG A 886 48.49 8.88 3.55
CA ARG A 886 49.37 9.97 3.97
C ARG A 886 48.69 11.30 4.27
N ASN A 887 49.32 12.11 5.14
CA ASN A 887 48.96 13.52 5.39
C ASN A 887 47.50 13.79 5.83
N ASN A 888 46.74 12.76 6.20
CA ASN A 888 45.37 12.96 6.67
C ASN A 888 45.38 13.55 8.09
N ASN A 889 44.52 14.53 8.34
CA ASN A 889 44.59 15.39 9.52
C ASN A 889 43.26 15.49 10.27
N SER A 890 43.20 14.85 11.44
CA SER A 890 42.17 15.03 12.46
C SER A 890 42.67 14.54 13.83
N GLY A 891 41.80 14.20 14.76
CA GLY A 891 42.20 13.39 15.93
C GLY A 891 42.80 12.05 15.56
N PHE A 892 42.43 11.47 14.41
CA PHE A 892 42.99 10.24 13.86
C PHE A 892 43.07 10.29 12.33
N GLY A 893 44.27 10.51 11.79
CA GLY A 893 44.54 10.56 10.35
C GLY A 893 45.08 9.27 9.72
N GLY A 894 45.67 8.37 10.50
CA GLY A 894 46.24 7.13 9.99
C GLY A 894 45.21 6.02 9.76
N LEU A 895 45.64 4.76 9.88
CA LEU A 895 44.74 3.60 9.90
C LEU A 895 44.26 3.32 11.32
N ARG A 896 42.95 3.08 11.51
CA ARG A 896 42.37 2.70 12.80
C ARG A 896 41.34 1.60 12.63
N PHE A 897 41.35 0.63 13.55
CA PHE A 897 40.41 -0.49 13.49
C PHE A 897 40.07 -1.11 14.85
N TYR A 898 38.88 -1.74 14.95
CA TYR A 898 38.35 -2.33 16.19
C TYR A 898 37.94 -3.80 16.01
N GLY A 899 38.70 -4.74 16.60
CA GLY A 899 38.27 -6.15 16.71
C GLY A 899 38.19 -6.95 15.40
N VAL A 900 38.77 -6.42 14.31
CA VAL A 900 38.71 -6.95 12.93
C VAL A 900 40.08 -7.43 12.43
N GLN A 901 40.11 -8.10 11.27
CA GLN A 901 41.36 -8.51 10.60
C GLN A 901 41.81 -7.44 9.60
N LEU A 902 43.00 -6.88 9.83
CA LEU A 902 43.70 -5.97 8.91
C LEU A 902 45.04 -6.59 8.49
N SER A 903 45.32 -6.65 7.19
CA SER A 903 46.65 -7.00 6.67
C SER A 903 47.18 -5.98 5.67
N LEU A 904 48.50 -5.77 5.69
CA LEU A 904 49.20 -4.82 4.81
C LEU A 904 50.33 -5.54 4.06
N THR A 905 50.46 -5.25 2.78
CA THR A 905 51.54 -5.70 1.90
C THR A 905 52.02 -4.53 1.05
N ASP A 906 53.33 -4.27 0.97
CA ASP A 906 53.92 -3.19 0.15
C ASP A 906 53.23 -1.81 0.31
N THR A 907 52.67 -1.54 1.49
CA THR A 907 51.81 -0.37 1.77
C THR A 907 52.55 0.69 2.58
N THR A 908 52.35 1.97 2.25
CA THR A 908 52.94 3.11 2.97
C THR A 908 51.90 3.84 3.81
N VAL A 909 52.16 4.01 5.11
CA VAL A 909 51.31 4.78 6.04
C VAL A 909 52.18 5.81 6.76
N CYS A 910 52.01 7.09 6.42
CA CYS A 910 52.93 8.12 6.91
C CYS A 910 52.38 9.53 7.01
N GLY A 911 53.02 10.43 7.78
CA GLY A 911 52.67 11.86 7.77
C GLY A 911 51.28 12.20 8.35
N ASN A 912 50.54 11.21 8.85
CA ASN A 912 49.20 11.43 9.37
C ASN A 912 49.25 11.94 10.82
N SER A 913 48.20 12.64 11.24
CA SER A 913 48.07 13.16 12.61
C SER A 913 47.93 12.08 13.71
N THR A 914 47.85 10.80 13.34
CA THR A 914 47.81 9.65 14.26
C THR A 914 49.20 9.30 14.77
N SER A 915 49.42 9.36 16.09
CA SER A 915 50.66 8.87 16.70
C SER A 915 50.85 7.37 16.43
N GLY A 916 51.97 7.01 15.81
CA GLY A 916 52.27 5.63 15.43
C GLY A 916 51.60 5.16 14.13
N GLN A 917 50.86 6.05 13.45
CA GLN A 917 50.24 5.88 12.12
C GLN A 917 49.18 4.77 11.98
N ILE A 918 49.23 3.70 12.78
CA ILE A 918 48.28 2.58 12.77
C ILE A 918 47.84 2.27 14.21
N ILE A 919 46.53 2.22 14.46
CA ILE A 919 45.93 1.87 15.76
C ILE A 919 45.15 0.56 15.64
N GLY A 920 45.66 -0.48 16.31
CA GLY A 920 45.07 -1.83 16.39
C GLY A 920 46.11 -2.93 16.11
N ALA A 921 45.73 -4.21 16.20
CA ALA A 921 46.60 -5.35 15.87
C ALA A 921 46.47 -5.79 14.40
N TRP A 922 47.51 -5.57 13.59
CA TRP A 922 47.50 -5.84 12.15
C TRP A 922 48.54 -6.89 11.76
N THR A 923 48.39 -7.46 10.57
CA THR A 923 49.30 -8.46 10.00
C THR A 923 50.22 -7.83 8.96
N ASP A 924 51.53 -7.91 9.19
CA ASP A 924 52.56 -7.48 8.25
C ASP A 924 52.93 -8.62 7.30
N ASN A 925 52.53 -8.49 6.03
CA ASN A 925 52.88 -9.46 4.98
C ASN A 925 54.20 -9.10 4.26
N GLY A 926 54.87 -8.01 4.66
CA GLY A 926 56.15 -7.55 4.11
C GLY A 926 56.02 -6.33 3.19
N GLY A 927 57.12 -5.59 3.05
CA GLY A 927 57.23 -4.44 2.13
C GLY A 927 56.62 -3.12 2.63
N ASN A 928 56.04 -3.10 3.83
CA ASN A 928 55.33 -1.94 4.36
C ASN A 928 56.28 -0.86 4.91
N THR A 929 55.89 0.41 4.75
CA THR A 929 56.57 1.58 5.34
C THR A 929 55.62 2.32 6.28
N VAL A 930 55.92 2.34 7.58
CA VAL A 930 55.06 2.99 8.59
C VAL A 930 55.90 3.99 9.39
N THR A 931 55.71 5.29 9.14
CA THR A 931 56.60 6.35 9.67
C THR A 931 55.86 7.65 9.97
N ASP A 932 56.25 8.40 11.01
CA ASP A 932 55.56 9.65 11.37
C ASP A 932 55.73 10.78 10.34
N GLU A 933 56.84 10.79 9.61
CA GLU A 933 57.06 11.64 8.45
C GLU A 933 57.06 10.76 7.20
N CYS A 934 56.41 11.22 6.14
CA CYS A 934 56.48 10.51 4.87
C CYS A 934 57.90 10.53 4.33
N PRO A 935 58.40 9.40 3.78
CA PRO A 935 59.56 9.45 2.92
C PRO A 935 59.34 10.56 1.90
N ALA A 936 60.32 11.44 1.69
CA ALA A 936 60.18 12.50 0.71
C ALA A 936 59.75 11.87 -0.62
N ASP A 937 58.59 12.30 -1.15
CA ASP A 937 57.92 11.72 -2.32
C ASP A 937 58.79 11.75 -3.59
N CYS A 938 59.94 12.43 -3.50
CA CYS A 938 61.01 12.42 -4.48
C CYS A 938 62.32 12.88 -3.83
N PRO A 939 63.20 11.98 -3.35
CA PRO A 939 64.44 12.38 -2.69
C PRO A 939 65.34 13.26 -3.58
N GLY A 940 65.23 13.12 -4.90
CA GLY A 940 65.98 13.91 -5.88
C GLY A 940 65.34 15.23 -6.31
N ASP A 941 64.14 15.59 -5.81
CA ASP A 941 63.49 16.87 -6.10
C ASP A 941 64.00 17.91 -5.08
N LEU A 942 65.10 18.57 -5.44
CA LEU A 942 65.82 19.48 -4.55
C LEU A 942 65.21 20.89 -4.56
N ASN A 943 64.37 21.21 -5.55
CA ASN A 943 63.70 22.51 -5.63
C ASN A 943 62.22 22.47 -5.22
N GLY A 944 61.65 21.28 -5.01
CA GLY A 944 60.28 21.05 -4.58
C GLY A 944 59.24 21.31 -5.67
N ASP A 945 59.60 21.15 -6.94
CA ASP A 945 58.72 21.43 -8.09
C ASP A 945 57.92 20.21 -8.58
N GLY A 946 58.08 19.05 -7.93
CA GLY A 946 57.36 17.82 -8.24
C GLY A 946 57.95 17.03 -9.41
N ALA A 947 59.15 17.37 -9.90
CA ALA A 947 59.83 16.59 -10.93
C ALA A 947 61.36 16.63 -10.81
N ILE A 948 62.01 15.47 -10.78
CA ILE A 948 63.47 15.35 -10.76
C ILE A 948 64.01 15.61 -12.17
N ASN A 949 64.59 16.78 -12.37
CA ASN A 949 65.00 17.24 -13.69
C ASN A 949 66.32 18.04 -13.67
N GLY A 950 66.58 18.78 -14.75
CA GLY A 950 67.79 19.59 -14.90
C GLY A 950 67.95 20.68 -13.83
N GLY A 951 66.85 21.13 -13.22
CA GLY A 951 66.85 22.04 -12.08
C GLY A 951 67.52 21.42 -10.85
N ASP A 952 67.15 20.20 -10.51
CA ASP A 952 67.65 19.48 -9.33
C ASP A 952 69.09 19.02 -9.49
N LEU A 953 69.44 18.55 -10.69
CA LEU A 953 70.83 18.26 -11.02
C LEU A 953 71.74 19.49 -10.84
N GLY A 954 71.23 20.67 -11.18
CA GLY A 954 71.94 21.93 -10.96
C GLY A 954 72.18 22.22 -9.49
N LEU A 955 71.19 21.96 -8.63
CA LEU A 955 71.28 22.15 -7.18
C LEU A 955 72.22 21.13 -6.52
N LEU A 956 72.15 19.85 -6.92
CA LEU A 956 73.04 18.81 -6.43
C LEU A 956 74.51 19.12 -6.76
N LEU A 957 74.79 19.52 -8.00
CA LEU A 957 76.15 19.90 -8.41
C LEU A 957 76.64 21.17 -7.71
N ALA A 958 75.74 22.10 -7.37
CA ALA A 958 76.09 23.29 -6.61
C ALA A 958 76.45 22.97 -5.14
N ALA A 959 75.92 21.88 -4.60
CA ALA A 959 76.18 21.40 -3.24
C ALA A 959 77.39 20.44 -3.14
N TRP A 960 78.10 20.18 -4.23
CA TRP A 960 79.16 19.17 -4.30
C TRP A 960 80.22 19.32 -3.20
N GLY A 961 80.43 18.25 -2.42
CA GLY A 961 81.35 18.20 -1.28
C GLY A 961 80.80 18.80 0.02
N GLY A 962 79.54 19.25 0.05
CA GLY A 962 78.81 19.66 1.26
C GLY A 962 77.59 18.77 1.52
N PRO A 963 76.79 19.02 2.57
CA PRO A 963 75.63 18.18 2.90
C PRO A 963 74.35 18.57 2.14
N GLY A 964 74.40 19.57 1.25
CA GLY A 964 73.21 20.21 0.67
C GLY A 964 72.49 19.43 -0.43
N GLY A 965 73.10 18.35 -0.94
CA GLY A 965 72.51 17.41 -1.90
C GLY A 965 72.91 15.97 -1.58
N ASP A 966 73.11 15.67 -0.30
CA ASP A 966 73.43 14.34 0.21
C ASP A 966 72.15 13.50 0.24
N LEU A 967 71.96 12.70 -0.81
CA LEU A 967 70.77 11.88 -1.04
C LEU A 967 70.91 10.49 -0.41
N ASN A 968 72.13 10.03 -0.14
CA ASN A 968 72.39 8.73 0.48
C ASN A 968 72.60 8.80 2.01
N GLY A 969 72.74 10.00 2.57
CA GLY A 969 72.84 10.27 3.99
C GLY A 969 74.24 10.05 4.60
N ASP A 970 75.31 10.02 3.79
CA ASP A 970 76.68 9.80 4.24
C ASP A 970 77.40 11.07 4.72
N GLY A 971 76.74 12.22 4.58
CA GLY A 971 77.19 13.54 4.99
C GLY A 971 77.91 14.35 3.90
N VAL A 972 78.07 13.83 2.68
CA VAL A 972 78.80 14.50 1.59
C VAL A 972 78.13 14.29 0.23
N THR A 973 77.76 15.36 -0.46
CA THR A 973 77.29 15.29 -1.86
C THR A 973 78.43 14.92 -2.81
N ASP A 974 78.38 13.71 -3.37
CA ASP A 974 79.36 13.22 -4.32
C ASP A 974 78.77 12.38 -5.48
N GLY A 975 79.60 11.54 -6.11
CA GLY A 975 79.19 10.68 -7.22
C GLY A 975 78.12 9.67 -6.86
N GLY A 976 77.99 9.29 -5.58
CA GLY A 976 76.92 8.43 -5.07
C GLY A 976 75.56 9.12 -5.17
N ASP A 977 75.47 10.38 -4.74
CA ASP A 977 74.23 11.16 -4.76
C ASP A 977 73.81 11.54 -6.17
N LEU A 978 74.77 11.87 -7.03
CA LEU A 978 74.49 12.07 -8.45
C LEU A 978 73.93 10.80 -9.10
N GLY A 979 74.45 9.63 -8.71
CA GLY A 979 73.92 8.35 -9.16
C GLY A 979 72.46 8.13 -8.73
N LEU A 980 72.13 8.51 -7.49
CA LEU A 980 70.76 8.43 -6.96
C LEU A 980 69.82 9.42 -7.65
N LEU A 981 70.20 10.69 -7.80
CA LEU A 981 69.37 11.70 -8.47
C LEU A 981 69.03 11.28 -9.91
N LEU A 982 70.01 10.75 -10.66
CA LEU A 982 69.78 10.27 -12.02
C LEU A 982 68.92 8.99 -12.07
N SER A 983 68.91 8.19 -10.99
CA SER A 983 68.10 6.97 -10.92
C SER A 983 66.60 7.26 -10.74
N TYR A 984 66.26 8.44 -10.24
CA TYR A 984 64.88 8.90 -10.02
C TYR A 984 64.43 9.97 -11.02
N TRP A 985 65.08 10.10 -12.18
CA TRP A 985 64.82 11.16 -13.16
C TRP A 985 63.41 11.09 -13.79
N GLY A 986 62.59 12.12 -13.60
CA GLY A 986 61.20 12.17 -14.08
C GLY A 986 60.25 12.89 -13.12
N PRO A 987 58.94 12.99 -13.45
CA PRO A 987 57.93 13.48 -12.53
C PRO A 987 57.82 12.57 -11.30
N CYS A 988 57.54 13.17 -10.15
CA CYS A 988 57.29 12.49 -8.90
C CYS A 988 55.84 11.98 -8.91
N LEU A 989 55.65 10.67 -8.69
CA LEU A 989 54.33 10.03 -8.68
C LEU A 989 53.69 10.11 -7.29
#